data_AF-A0A814KIQ6-F1
#
_entry.id   AF-A0A814KIQ6-F1
#
_cell.length_a   1.000
_cell.length_b   1.000
_cell.length_c   1.000
_cell.angle_alpha   90.00
_cell.angle_beta   90.00
_cell.angle_gamma   90.00
#
_symmetry.space_group_name_H-M   'P 1'
#
loop_
_entity.id
_entity.type
_entity.pdbx_description
1 polymer ?
#
loop_
_entity_poly.entity_id
_entity_poly.type
_entity_poly.pdbx_seq_one_letter_code
_entity_poly.pdbx_strand_id
1 'polypeptide(L)'
;MASSSSTRRHPPLRPSSTTNRTSRGVEKRVNTPALSNDINDDEYGIASGKQVPRSYLLKLIKRSHMNGILNLASRGLTEVPIEIFADEIVEDENQQRQKSKTPDFSQNDTETWWNRESLKTLDLSSNSLTTLPNEIETLNYLIVLNIQNNQLTSLPDAIRGLRALEKLVLSQNQLTILPDGLFYCSSLLTLNLSRNHLTKLSNKIGQLSYLQDLDLSENEFELFPKEIGFLTRLNKLTVAKNRLRALPHEFGGLYNLRSLDLSHNQLTQLPESMGDLINLEEIYANANRLTIFPCFNQCARLKEIHMADNQLTEINDNELESLLSLVSLNVRGNKIRNLPEQVALLPNLERLDVTNNDLADLPSKIALNKKIKNISMTGNPLGKIRKDVVRLGTESIMKFLRNRLTIDDGSASNNDPKTFDIPKTVETDDERKRRLYTEHHVVRSTGTFDFSHKNASTLTEESIELISKEKPSHVNLAKNKFTEMPIALVRLADCLLHLDMSSNGLLQLNSQVGQLKELRFLDLSTNRLTDLPSELSSLEHLQIINLSMNKFVRLPSVLYELKQIQEILANDNQLVELDANGIMKISTTLCTFNVRNNNIQRLPPELSKCTLLKSLDVAGNPFKLPRPATIAKGTQAILEHLRNQLIE
;
A
#
# COMPACT_ATOMS: atom_id res chain seq x y z
N MET A 1 31.97 80.06 15.81
CA MET A 1 31.65 80.38 14.39
C MET A 1 30.90 79.18 13.84
N ALA A 2 29.57 79.07 13.98
CA ALA A 2 28.48 79.82 13.34
C ALA A 2 28.35 79.55 11.83
N SER A 3 27.35 78.72 11.44
CA SER A 3 26.43 78.82 10.28
C SER A 3 25.92 77.42 9.89
N SER A 4 24.73 76.98 10.33
CA SER A 4 23.37 77.13 9.72
C SER A 4 22.89 75.81 9.05
N SER A 5 22.02 75.00 9.68
CA SER A 5 20.53 74.92 9.51
C SER A 5 20.10 74.67 8.05
N SER A 6 19.29 73.70 7.63
CA SER A 6 18.11 72.99 8.17
C SER A 6 17.96 71.67 7.34
N THR A 7 17.20 70.62 7.67
CA THR A 7 15.73 70.51 7.64
C THR A 7 15.28 69.10 8.09
N ARG A 8 14.18 69.08 8.85
CA ARG A 8 13.05 68.11 8.88
C ARG A 8 13.30 66.59 8.88
N ARG A 9 12.90 66.00 10.02
CA ARG A 9 12.54 64.59 10.24
C ARG A 9 11.33 64.17 9.39
N HIS A 10 11.40 62.98 8.79
CA HIS A 10 10.26 62.10 8.45
C HIS A 10 10.73 60.62 8.49
N PRO A 11 9.80 59.65 8.70
CA PRO A 11 10.02 58.37 9.39
C PRO A 11 10.60 57.25 8.50
N PRO A 12 11.06 56.12 9.09
CA PRO A 12 11.76 55.08 8.36
C PRO A 12 10.85 54.30 7.41
N LEU A 13 11.40 54.07 6.22
CA LEU A 13 10.80 53.42 5.05
C LEU A 13 10.56 51.92 5.28
N ARG A 14 9.37 51.47 4.86
CA ARG A 14 9.01 50.06 4.66
C ARG A 14 9.95 49.39 3.64
N PRO A 15 10.38 48.14 3.85
CA PRO A 15 10.99 47.35 2.79
C PRO A 15 9.92 46.87 1.81
N SER A 16 10.22 47.09 0.53
CA SER A 16 9.47 46.70 -0.65
C SER A 16 9.29 45.18 -0.77
N SER A 17 8.07 44.80 -1.11
CA SER A 17 7.65 43.48 -1.57
C SER A 17 8.37 43.07 -2.86
N THR A 18 9.22 42.05 -2.77
CA THR A 18 9.60 41.22 -3.93
C THR A 18 9.23 39.78 -3.63
N THR A 19 8.27 39.32 -4.43
CA THR A 19 7.65 38.02 -4.52
C THR A 19 8.61 36.83 -4.38
N ASN A 20 8.59 36.17 -3.21
CA ASN A 20 9.03 34.79 -3.07
C ASN A 20 7.88 33.87 -3.49
N ARG A 21 7.96 33.34 -4.71
CA ARG A 21 7.19 32.16 -5.13
C ARG A 21 7.79 30.93 -4.43
N THR A 22 7.34 30.68 -3.21
CA THR A 22 7.50 29.36 -2.59
C THR A 22 6.49 28.41 -3.20
N SER A 23 6.99 27.23 -3.54
CA SER A 23 6.28 26.07 -4.08
C SER A 23 4.98 25.81 -3.33
N ARG A 24 3.86 26.00 -4.03
CA ARG A 24 2.57 25.42 -3.66
C ARG A 24 2.76 23.90 -3.59
N GLY A 25 2.95 23.38 -2.37
CA GLY A 25 2.66 21.99 -2.08
C GLY A 25 1.22 21.74 -2.47
N VAL A 26 1.01 20.76 -3.35
CA VAL A 26 -0.31 20.30 -3.74
C VAL A 26 -0.88 19.58 -2.52
N GLU A 27 -1.51 20.33 -1.61
CA GLU A 27 -2.47 19.76 -0.67
C GLU A 27 -3.61 19.20 -1.52
N LYS A 28 -3.55 17.89 -1.80
CA LYS A 28 -4.72 17.14 -2.25
C LYS A 28 -5.75 17.30 -1.14
N ARG A 29 -6.72 18.20 -1.36
CA ARG A 29 -7.99 18.22 -0.62
C ARG A 29 -8.48 16.79 -0.55
N VAL A 30 -8.55 16.24 0.66
CA VAL A 30 -9.25 15.00 0.91
C VAL A 30 -10.69 15.29 0.51
N ASN A 31 -11.10 14.79 -0.66
CA ASN A 31 -12.49 14.83 -1.10
C ASN A 31 -13.30 13.92 -0.17
N THR A 32 -13.72 14.45 0.99
CA THR A 32 -14.93 13.97 1.63
C THR A 32 -16.09 14.43 0.76
N PRO A 33 -16.97 13.53 0.27
CA PRO A 33 -18.18 13.94 -0.42
C PRO A 33 -18.94 14.89 0.51
N ALA A 34 -19.41 16.01 -0.02
CA ALA A 34 -20.22 16.96 0.73
C ALA A 34 -21.51 16.24 1.15
N LEU A 35 -21.57 15.81 2.41
CA LEU A 35 -22.79 15.33 3.05
C LEU A 35 -23.63 16.57 3.38
N SER A 36 -24.32 17.16 2.40
CA SER A 36 -25.20 18.29 2.70
C SER A 36 -26.44 17.77 3.44
N ASN A 37 -26.70 18.35 4.62
CA ASN A 37 -28.06 18.33 5.14
C ASN A 37 -28.82 19.35 4.27
N ASP A 38 -29.82 18.93 3.51
CA ASP A 38 -30.71 19.85 2.76
C ASP A 38 -31.65 20.61 3.71
N ILE A 39 -31.11 21.21 4.77
CA ILE A 39 -31.81 22.10 5.70
C ILE A 39 -31.01 23.41 5.70
N ASN A 40 -31.67 24.52 5.36
CA ASN A 40 -31.04 25.84 5.31
C ASN A 40 -30.54 26.22 6.72
N ASP A 41 -29.23 26.11 6.92
CA ASP A 41 -28.53 26.47 8.17
C ASP A 41 -28.73 27.97 8.53
N ASP A 42 -29.15 28.79 7.55
CA ASP A 42 -29.45 30.22 7.70
C ASP A 42 -30.71 30.49 8.55
N GLU A 43 -31.69 29.59 8.57
CA GLU A 43 -32.94 29.76 9.32
C GLU A 43 -32.74 29.69 10.84
N TYR A 44 -31.62 29.11 11.29
CA TYR A 44 -31.29 28.90 12.71
C TYR A 44 -30.06 29.69 13.18
N GLY A 45 -29.56 30.63 12.37
CA GLY A 45 -28.50 31.56 12.78
C GLY A 45 -27.14 30.91 13.04
N ILE A 46 -26.83 29.80 12.37
CA ILE A 46 -25.62 28.99 12.58
C ILE A 46 -24.33 29.77 12.24
N ALA A 47 -24.42 30.81 11.40
CA ALA A 47 -23.32 31.73 11.10
C ALA A 47 -22.85 32.61 12.28
N SER A 48 -23.55 32.60 13.43
CA SER A 48 -23.31 33.53 14.54
C SER A 48 -22.46 33.00 15.71
N GLY A 49 -21.91 31.78 15.62
CA GLY A 49 -21.08 31.19 16.69
C GLY A 49 -21.85 30.88 17.99
N LYS A 50 -23.18 30.86 17.95
CA LYS A 50 -24.05 30.44 19.05
C LYS A 50 -24.19 28.91 19.04
N GLN A 51 -24.32 28.33 20.24
CA GLN A 51 -24.60 26.91 20.43
C GLN A 51 -25.88 26.53 19.68
N VAL A 52 -25.82 25.47 18.87
CA VAL A 52 -26.94 25.05 18.01
C VAL A 52 -28.14 24.69 18.91
N PRO A 53 -29.36 25.21 18.63
CA PRO A 53 -30.53 24.91 19.43
C PRO A 53 -30.82 23.41 19.47
N ARG A 54 -31.12 22.86 20.66
CA ARG A 54 -31.47 21.44 20.84
C ARG A 54 -32.62 20.98 19.92
N SER A 55 -33.59 21.86 19.65
CA SER A 55 -34.70 21.61 18.72
C SER A 55 -34.24 21.35 17.28
N TYR A 56 -33.16 22.00 16.84
CA TYR A 56 -32.59 21.79 15.50
C TYR A 56 -31.82 20.48 15.43
N LEU A 57 -31.02 20.15 16.46
CA LEU A 57 -30.31 18.87 16.57
C LEU A 57 -31.30 17.69 16.54
N LEU A 58 -32.41 17.79 17.27
CA LEU A 58 -33.47 16.78 17.27
C LEU A 58 -34.10 16.61 15.88
N LYS A 59 -34.29 17.69 15.10
CA LYS A 59 -34.80 17.59 13.71
C LYS A 59 -33.81 16.84 12.81
N LEU A 60 -32.51 17.10 12.95
CA LEU A 60 -31.46 16.41 12.19
C LEU A 60 -31.39 14.93 12.54
N ILE A 61 -31.44 14.60 13.84
CA ILE A 61 -31.46 13.20 14.31
C ILE A 61 -32.70 12.48 13.77
N LYS A 62 -33.88 13.10 13.87
CA LYS A 62 -35.12 12.54 13.30
C LYS A 62 -35.00 12.24 11.81
N ARG A 63 -34.43 13.15 11.03
CA ARG A 63 -34.21 12.97 9.58
C ARG A 63 -33.17 11.89 9.27
N SER A 64 -32.15 11.72 10.12
CA SER A 64 -31.13 10.68 9.95
C SER A 64 -31.70 9.26 10.00
N HIS A 65 -32.83 9.06 10.68
CA HIS A 65 -33.53 7.77 10.67
C HIS A 65 -34.16 7.44 9.31
N MET A 66 -34.29 8.38 8.37
CA MET A 66 -34.83 8.10 7.04
C MET A 66 -33.78 7.63 6.03
N ASN A 67 -32.50 7.95 6.25
CA ASN A 67 -31.43 7.70 5.27
C ASN A 67 -30.14 7.14 5.88
N GLY A 68 -30.11 6.91 7.20
CA GLY A 68 -28.95 6.43 7.94
C GLY A 68 -27.77 7.41 7.97
N ILE A 69 -27.96 8.70 7.67
CA ILE A 69 -26.88 9.70 7.60
C ILE A 69 -27.17 10.84 8.56
N LEU A 70 -26.25 11.08 9.50
CA LEU A 70 -26.29 12.21 10.42
C LEU A 70 -25.02 13.05 10.28
N ASN A 71 -25.16 14.25 9.69
CA ASN A 71 -24.08 15.23 9.67
C ASN A 71 -24.31 16.31 10.73
N LEU A 72 -23.40 16.37 11.68
CA LEU A 72 -23.31 17.35 12.76
C LEU A 72 -21.97 18.14 12.74
N ALA A 73 -21.30 18.18 11.60
CA ALA A 73 -20.04 18.89 11.43
C ALA A 73 -20.18 20.41 11.62
N SER A 74 -19.13 21.09 12.09
CA SER A 74 -19.03 22.55 12.19
C SER A 74 -20.15 23.23 13.00
N ARG A 75 -20.63 22.58 14.06
CA ARG A 75 -21.77 23.02 14.87
C ARG A 75 -21.38 23.54 16.26
N GLY A 76 -20.09 23.67 16.54
CA GLY A 76 -19.58 24.15 17.83
C GLY A 76 -19.93 23.22 19.00
N LEU A 77 -20.12 21.93 18.73
CA LEU A 77 -20.46 20.94 19.77
C LEU A 77 -19.25 20.71 20.69
N THR A 78 -19.47 20.74 22.00
CA THR A 78 -18.48 20.40 23.03
C THR A 78 -18.61 18.96 23.51
N GLU A 79 -19.80 18.38 23.36
CA GLU A 79 -20.13 16.99 23.68
C GLU A 79 -20.98 16.37 22.56
N VAL A 80 -20.96 15.04 22.45
CA VAL A 80 -21.80 14.34 21.49
C VAL A 80 -23.23 14.29 22.03
N PRO A 81 -24.25 14.76 21.29
CA PRO A 81 -25.63 14.74 21.76
C PRO A 81 -26.08 13.32 22.12
N ILE A 82 -26.54 13.12 23.36
CA ILE A 82 -26.94 11.80 23.87
C ILE A 82 -28.12 11.21 23.09
N GLU A 83 -28.94 12.08 22.48
CA GLU A 83 -30.09 11.71 21.66
C GLU A 83 -29.72 10.91 20.40
N ILE A 84 -28.44 10.90 20.00
CA ILE A 84 -27.94 10.06 18.90
C ILE A 84 -27.94 8.58 19.29
N PHE A 85 -27.73 8.27 20.57
CA PHE A 85 -27.61 6.91 21.09
C PHE A 85 -28.92 6.37 21.66
N ALA A 86 -29.91 7.24 21.83
CA ALA A 86 -31.23 6.88 22.33
C ALA A 86 -32.04 6.17 21.25
N ASP A 87 -31.85 4.87 21.10
CA ASP A 87 -32.83 3.99 20.43
C ASP A 87 -34.08 3.79 21.32
N GLU A 88 -34.63 4.85 21.92
CA GLU A 88 -35.76 4.70 22.87
C GLU A 88 -36.48 5.99 23.30
N ILE A 89 -36.70 6.98 22.41
CA ILE A 89 -37.92 7.81 22.57
C ILE A 89 -39.12 6.99 22.08
N VAL A 90 -39.42 5.90 22.79
CA VAL A 90 -40.65 5.11 22.62
C VAL A 90 -41.45 5.06 23.93
N GLU A 91 -40.91 5.49 25.07
CA GLU A 91 -41.72 5.51 26.29
C GLU A 91 -42.72 6.68 26.35
N ASP A 92 -42.41 7.85 25.80
CA ASP A 92 -43.28 9.03 25.97
C ASP A 92 -44.37 9.17 24.88
N GLU A 93 -44.10 8.77 23.63
CA GLU A 93 -45.13 8.82 22.58
C GLU A 93 -46.16 7.68 22.70
N ASN A 94 -45.77 6.50 23.18
CA ASN A 94 -46.73 5.42 23.44
C ASN A 94 -47.62 5.70 24.66
N GLN A 95 -47.13 6.44 25.66
CA GLN A 95 -47.96 6.88 26.79
C GLN A 95 -48.96 8.00 26.39
N GLN A 96 -48.63 8.84 25.41
CA GLN A 96 -49.57 9.84 24.88
C GLN A 96 -50.55 9.26 23.85
N ARG A 97 -50.14 8.30 23.00
CA ARG A 97 -51.03 7.69 21.98
C ARG A 97 -52.01 6.66 22.55
N GLN A 98 -51.75 6.06 23.70
CA GLN A 98 -52.75 5.22 24.39
C GLN A 98 -53.99 5.99 24.88
N LYS A 99 -54.01 7.33 24.78
CA LYS A 99 -55.20 8.16 25.05
C LYS A 99 -56.02 8.55 23.81
N SER A 100 -55.54 8.35 22.59
CA SER A 100 -56.29 8.71 21.37
C SER A 100 -56.70 7.46 20.58
N LYS A 101 -57.90 6.95 20.88
CA LYS A 101 -58.56 5.92 20.07
C LYS A 101 -59.06 6.52 18.76
N THR A 102 -58.26 6.40 17.69
CA THR A 102 -58.65 6.12 16.29
C THR A 102 -57.41 6.34 15.41
N PRO A 103 -56.98 5.36 14.59
CA PRO A 103 -55.95 5.60 13.58
C PRO A 103 -56.58 6.45 12.47
N ASP A 104 -56.11 7.68 12.31
CA ASP A 104 -56.47 8.54 11.18
C ASP A 104 -55.61 8.17 9.97
N PHE A 105 -56.22 7.56 8.96
CA PHE A 105 -55.56 7.19 7.69
C PHE A 105 -55.52 8.35 6.68
N SER A 106 -55.90 9.57 7.07
CA SER A 106 -55.94 10.73 6.18
C SER A 106 -54.65 11.56 6.15
N GLN A 107 -53.67 11.26 7.00
CA GLN A 107 -52.35 11.90 6.95
C GLN A 107 -51.34 11.00 6.25
N ASN A 108 -50.73 11.55 5.20
CA ASN A 108 -49.65 10.96 4.44
C ASN A 108 -48.34 11.02 5.28
N ASP A 109 -48.35 10.40 6.46
CA ASP A 109 -47.24 10.40 7.42
C ASP A 109 -46.14 9.47 6.92
N THR A 110 -45.19 10.05 6.19
CA THR A 110 -43.91 9.44 5.85
C THR A 110 -43.00 9.21 7.07
N GLU A 111 -43.44 9.57 8.28
CA GLU A 111 -42.73 9.44 9.56
C GLU A 111 -43.18 8.23 10.39
N THR A 112 -43.31 7.06 9.77
CA THR A 112 -43.71 5.83 10.46
C THR A 112 -42.50 5.09 11.04
N TRP A 113 -42.55 4.73 12.33
CA TRP A 113 -41.40 4.22 13.11
C TRP A 113 -40.81 2.90 12.58
N TRP A 114 -41.56 2.14 11.78
CA TRP A 114 -41.09 0.91 11.12
C TRP A 114 -40.26 1.17 9.84
N ASN A 115 -40.20 2.42 9.35
CA ASN A 115 -39.34 2.84 8.23
C ASN A 115 -37.99 3.41 8.69
N ARG A 116 -37.60 3.22 9.97
CA ARG A 116 -36.33 3.73 10.49
C ARG A 116 -35.15 2.90 9.98
N GLU A 117 -34.23 3.56 9.29
CA GLU A 117 -32.93 3.03 8.91
C GLU A 117 -31.93 3.27 10.05
N SER A 118 -31.16 2.24 10.41
CA SER A 118 -30.07 2.37 11.38
C SER A 118 -29.02 3.36 10.91
N LEU A 119 -28.38 4.08 11.84
CA LEU A 119 -27.36 5.07 11.50
C LEU A 119 -26.12 4.39 10.90
N LYS A 120 -25.83 4.70 9.63
CA LYS A 120 -24.70 4.19 8.85
C LYS A 120 -23.55 5.19 8.74
N THR A 121 -23.84 6.49 8.71
CA THR A 121 -22.83 7.55 8.60
C THR A 121 -23.04 8.60 9.66
N LEU A 122 -22.01 8.88 10.45
CA LEU A 122 -22.00 9.92 11.46
C LEU A 122 -20.80 10.86 11.23
N ASP A 123 -21.09 12.13 10.95
CA ASP A 123 -20.08 13.18 10.83
C ASP A 123 -20.18 14.17 12.00
N LEU A 124 -19.18 14.16 12.87
CA LEU A 124 -19.00 15.03 14.03
C LEU A 124 -17.80 15.99 13.82
N SER A 125 -17.33 16.17 12.60
CA SER A 125 -16.09 16.89 12.31
C SER A 125 -16.14 18.40 12.58
N SER A 126 -14.98 19.02 12.81
CA SER A 126 -14.86 20.47 13.02
C SER A 126 -15.72 20.99 14.18
N ASN A 127 -15.71 20.27 15.30
CA ASN A 127 -16.36 20.66 16.55
C ASN A 127 -15.29 20.88 17.64
N SER A 128 -15.70 20.98 18.91
CA SER A 128 -14.80 21.12 20.06
C SER A 128 -14.96 19.93 21.03
N LEU A 129 -15.17 18.73 20.48
CA LEU A 129 -15.33 17.51 21.28
C LEU A 129 -14.02 17.13 21.95
N THR A 130 -14.05 16.89 23.27
CA THR A 130 -12.88 16.43 24.06
C THR A 130 -12.87 14.94 24.30
N THR A 131 -14.04 14.29 24.30
CA THR A 131 -14.22 12.85 24.50
C THR A 131 -15.36 12.31 23.65
N LEU A 132 -15.41 10.99 23.47
CA LEU A 132 -16.60 10.28 22.98
C LEU A 132 -17.25 9.52 24.14
N PRO A 133 -18.60 9.50 24.20
CA PRO A 133 -19.33 8.72 25.20
C PRO A 133 -19.20 7.21 24.95
N ASN A 134 -19.39 6.39 25.99
CA ASN A 134 -19.31 4.92 25.87
C ASN A 134 -20.50 4.36 25.09
N GLU A 135 -21.61 5.09 25.07
CA GLU A 135 -22.83 4.81 24.34
C GLU A 135 -22.59 4.70 22.82
N ILE A 136 -21.43 5.12 22.31
CA ILE A 136 -21.01 4.87 20.92
C ILE A 136 -21.06 3.38 20.53
N GLU A 137 -20.95 2.46 21.49
CA GLU A 137 -21.06 1.02 21.23
C GLU A 137 -22.43 0.59 20.73
N THR A 138 -23.49 1.37 20.95
CA THR A 138 -24.84 1.02 20.49
C THR A 138 -24.99 1.16 18.98
N LEU A 139 -24.14 1.95 18.31
CA LEU A 139 -24.16 2.21 16.87
C LEU A 139 -23.54 1.07 16.05
N ASN A 140 -23.99 -0.17 16.29
CA ASN A 140 -23.42 -1.40 15.72
C ASN A 140 -23.45 -1.48 14.17
N TYR A 141 -24.32 -0.69 13.53
CA TYR A 141 -24.49 -0.62 12.07
C TYR A 141 -23.73 0.54 11.42
N LEU A 142 -22.95 1.31 12.19
CA LEU A 142 -22.22 2.45 11.69
C LEU A 142 -21.08 2.00 10.76
N ILE A 143 -21.08 2.51 9.54
CA ILE A 143 -20.11 2.22 8.47
C ILE A 143 -19.04 3.31 8.42
N VAL A 144 -19.44 4.57 8.59
CA VAL A 144 -18.56 5.74 8.49
C VAL A 144 -18.69 6.60 9.75
N LEU A 145 -17.55 6.83 10.42
CA LEU A 145 -17.44 7.75 11.55
C LEU A 145 -16.36 8.79 11.25
N ASN A 146 -16.78 10.05 11.12
CA ASN A 146 -15.88 11.18 10.91
C ASN A 146 -15.89 12.10 12.12
N ILE A 147 -14.76 12.23 12.82
CA ILE A 147 -14.60 13.09 13.99
C ILE A 147 -13.32 13.93 13.85
N GLN A 148 -12.90 14.23 12.61
CA GLN A 148 -11.73 15.05 12.35
C GLN A 148 -11.87 16.47 12.92
N ASN A 149 -10.75 17.13 13.18
CA ASN A 149 -10.70 18.52 13.62
C ASN A 149 -11.54 18.75 14.89
N ASN A 150 -11.17 18.04 15.96
CA ASN A 150 -11.75 18.13 17.29
C ASN A 150 -10.60 18.20 18.32
N GLN A 151 -10.92 18.04 19.61
CA GLN A 151 -9.96 18.13 20.72
C GLN A 151 -9.87 16.81 21.49
N LEU A 152 -10.13 15.67 20.82
CA LEU A 152 -10.14 14.36 21.46
C LEU A 152 -8.76 14.00 21.99
N THR A 153 -8.65 13.70 23.29
CA THR A 153 -7.39 13.25 23.92
C THR A 153 -7.25 11.72 23.95
N SER A 154 -8.37 11.01 23.91
CA SER A 154 -8.46 9.55 23.88
C SER A 154 -9.77 9.10 23.23
N LEU A 155 -9.83 7.83 22.83
CA LEU A 155 -11.07 7.16 22.43
C LEU A 155 -11.52 6.19 23.53
N PRO A 156 -12.83 5.98 23.74
CA PRO A 156 -13.35 4.98 24.66
C PRO A 156 -13.13 3.56 24.13
N ASP A 157 -12.94 2.59 25.01
CA ASP A 157 -12.83 1.16 24.64
C ASP A 157 -14.12 0.63 24.00
N ALA A 158 -15.25 1.27 24.32
CA ALA A 158 -16.57 1.03 23.75
C ALA A 158 -16.64 1.12 22.22
N ILE A 159 -15.66 1.75 21.56
CA ILE A 159 -15.54 1.77 20.09
C ILE A 159 -15.54 0.36 19.47
N ARG A 160 -15.19 -0.66 20.25
CA ARG A 160 -15.27 -2.08 19.88
C ARG A 160 -16.66 -2.56 19.43
N GLY A 161 -17.73 -1.85 19.82
CA GLY A 161 -19.10 -2.16 19.39
C GLY A 161 -19.34 -1.86 17.91
N LEU A 162 -18.53 -1.01 17.29
CA LEU A 162 -18.68 -0.59 15.89
C LEU A 162 -18.16 -1.66 14.91
N ARG A 163 -18.81 -2.84 14.88
CA ARG A 163 -18.38 -4.01 14.09
C ARG A 163 -18.54 -3.84 12.57
N ALA A 164 -19.48 -2.98 12.15
CA ALA A 164 -19.72 -2.65 10.74
C ALA A 164 -18.84 -1.50 10.23
N LEU A 165 -17.97 -0.92 11.07
CA LEU A 165 -17.21 0.28 10.72
C LEU A 165 -16.17 -0.02 9.65
N GLU A 166 -16.32 0.65 8.51
CA GLU A 166 -15.42 0.55 7.37
C GLU A 166 -14.47 1.75 7.29
N LYS A 167 -14.92 2.94 7.74
CA LYS A 167 -14.13 4.18 7.66
C LYS A 167 -14.17 4.97 8.96
N LEU A 168 -12.99 5.16 9.55
CA LEU A 168 -12.79 5.97 10.74
C LEU A 168 -11.82 7.12 10.45
N VAL A 169 -12.29 8.36 10.61
CA VAL A 169 -11.49 9.57 10.40
C VAL A 169 -11.38 10.33 11.72
N LEU A 170 -10.17 10.41 12.25
CA LEU A 170 -9.83 11.01 13.54
C LEU A 170 -8.69 12.04 13.43
N SER A 171 -8.39 12.47 12.20
CA SER A 171 -7.31 13.41 11.92
C SER A 171 -7.50 14.76 12.61
N GLN A 172 -6.42 15.44 12.97
CA GLN A 172 -6.46 16.74 13.66
C GLN A 172 -7.20 16.65 15.00
N ASN A 173 -6.71 15.80 15.89
CA ASN A 173 -7.14 15.67 17.28
C ASN A 173 -5.90 15.71 18.19
N GLN A 174 -6.07 15.40 19.48
CA GLN A 174 -5.00 15.39 20.48
C GLN A 174 -4.75 13.98 21.03
N LEU A 175 -5.01 12.94 20.23
CA LEU A 175 -4.91 11.56 20.67
C LEU A 175 -3.47 11.20 21.01
N THR A 176 -3.25 10.66 22.20
CA THR A 176 -1.93 10.20 22.67
C THR A 176 -1.80 8.67 22.64
N ILE A 177 -2.92 7.96 22.76
CA ILE A 177 -3.01 6.50 22.72
C ILE A 177 -4.29 6.05 22.01
N LEU A 178 -4.24 4.87 21.38
CA LEU A 178 -5.39 4.19 20.83
C LEU A 178 -5.85 3.09 21.80
N PRO A 179 -7.16 2.98 22.13
CA PRO A 179 -7.67 1.91 22.98
C PRO A 179 -7.59 0.58 22.24
N ASP A 180 -7.45 -0.51 23.00
CA ASP A 180 -7.43 -1.86 22.44
C ASP A 180 -8.75 -2.22 21.73
N GLY A 181 -9.87 -1.65 22.19
CA GLY A 181 -11.18 -1.75 21.58
C GLY A 181 -11.22 -1.42 20.08
N LEU A 182 -10.39 -0.47 19.61
CA LEU A 182 -10.33 -0.07 18.20
C LEU A 182 -9.95 -1.22 17.27
N PHE A 183 -9.06 -2.11 17.73
CA PHE A 183 -8.55 -3.21 16.91
C PHE A 183 -9.55 -4.37 16.74
N TYR A 184 -10.69 -4.33 17.45
CA TYR A 184 -11.80 -5.26 17.25
C TYR A 184 -12.75 -4.85 16.10
N CYS A 185 -12.59 -3.64 15.54
CA CYS A 185 -13.32 -3.19 14.35
C CYS A 185 -12.75 -3.88 13.08
N SER A 186 -12.96 -5.19 12.96
CA SER A 186 -12.34 -6.01 11.90
C SER A 186 -12.79 -5.62 10.49
N SER A 187 -13.93 -4.95 10.32
CA SER A 187 -14.42 -4.50 9.01
C SER A 187 -13.69 -3.26 8.47
N LEU A 188 -12.79 -2.65 9.24
CA LEU A 188 -12.19 -1.36 8.91
C LEU A 188 -11.33 -1.44 7.63
N LEU A 189 -11.66 -0.57 6.67
CA LEU A 189 -10.99 -0.42 5.38
C LEU A 189 -10.10 0.84 5.37
N THR A 190 -10.54 1.91 6.02
CA THR A 190 -9.81 3.19 6.07
C THR A 190 -9.69 3.69 7.50
N LEU A 191 -8.47 3.96 7.94
CA LEU A 191 -8.16 4.56 9.24
C LEU A 191 -7.27 5.79 9.03
N ASN A 192 -7.78 6.97 9.37
CA ASN A 192 -7.02 8.20 9.35
C ASN A 192 -6.83 8.75 10.77
N LEU A 193 -5.59 8.71 11.24
CA LEU A 193 -5.13 9.20 12.55
C LEU A 193 -4.11 10.34 12.39
N SER A 194 -4.02 10.96 11.22
CA SER A 194 -3.03 12.00 10.95
C SER A 194 -3.17 13.21 11.87
N ARG A 195 -2.08 13.93 12.15
CA ARG A 195 -2.11 15.15 12.99
C ARG A 195 -2.69 14.89 14.38
N ASN A 196 -2.07 13.97 15.10
CA ASN A 196 -2.34 13.65 16.51
C ASN A 196 -1.00 13.61 17.28
N HIS A 197 -1.03 13.18 18.54
CA HIS A 197 0.16 13.07 19.41
C HIS A 197 0.49 11.61 19.74
N LEU A 198 0.22 10.68 18.82
CA LEU A 198 0.44 9.25 19.04
C LEU A 198 1.94 8.94 19.03
N THR A 199 2.41 8.28 20.09
CA THR A 199 3.84 7.89 20.22
C THR A 199 4.09 6.41 19.91
N LYS A 200 3.07 5.55 20.07
CA LYS A 200 3.19 4.09 19.94
C LYS A 200 1.97 3.51 19.25
N LEU A 201 2.20 2.55 18.36
CA LEU A 201 1.17 1.74 17.72
C LEU A 201 1.09 0.38 18.44
N SER A 202 -0.11 -0.04 18.83
CA SER A 202 -0.32 -1.34 19.50
C SER A 202 0.02 -2.49 18.56
N ASN A 203 0.54 -3.60 19.11
CA ASN A 203 0.77 -4.84 18.36
C ASN A 203 -0.55 -5.45 17.83
N LYS A 204 -1.70 -5.06 18.38
CA LYS A 204 -3.02 -5.45 17.89
C LYS A 204 -3.38 -4.85 16.53
N ILE A 205 -2.59 -3.92 15.98
CA ILE A 205 -2.83 -3.37 14.64
C ILE A 205 -2.98 -4.47 13.58
N GLY A 206 -2.23 -5.57 13.70
CA GLY A 206 -2.32 -6.72 12.78
C GLY A 206 -3.69 -7.43 12.76
N GLN A 207 -4.60 -7.12 13.70
CA GLN A 207 -5.97 -7.64 13.70
C GLN A 207 -6.87 -6.94 12.66
N LEU A 208 -6.49 -5.74 12.20
CA LEU A 208 -7.20 -5.00 11.15
C LEU A 208 -6.83 -5.54 9.76
N SER A 209 -7.00 -6.85 9.54
CA SER A 209 -6.56 -7.57 8.33
C SER A 209 -7.23 -7.10 7.03
N TYR A 210 -8.28 -6.28 7.14
CA TYR A 210 -9.01 -5.72 6.01
C TYR A 210 -8.66 -4.29 5.66
N LEU A 211 -7.75 -3.68 6.41
CA LEU A 211 -7.35 -2.29 6.22
C LEU A 211 -6.67 -2.11 4.86
N GLN A 212 -7.13 -1.12 4.11
CA GLN A 212 -6.64 -0.76 2.77
C GLN A 212 -5.91 0.58 2.78
N ASP A 213 -6.39 1.54 3.56
CA ASP A 213 -5.80 2.87 3.67
C ASP A 213 -5.51 3.21 5.13
N LEU A 214 -4.24 3.47 5.44
CA LEU A 214 -3.78 3.87 6.76
C LEU A 214 -2.98 5.16 6.69
N ASP A 215 -3.46 6.18 7.37
CA ASP A 215 -2.77 7.47 7.52
C ASP A 215 -2.43 7.71 9.00
N LEU A 216 -1.13 7.70 9.28
CA LEU A 216 -0.49 7.93 10.57
C LEU A 216 0.43 9.17 10.52
N SER A 217 0.32 10.00 9.48
CA SER A 217 1.21 11.15 9.28
C SER A 217 1.08 12.21 10.37
N GLU A 218 2.11 13.03 10.57
CA GLU A 218 2.11 14.13 11.55
C GLU A 218 1.76 13.63 12.97
N ASN A 219 2.47 12.61 13.44
CA ASN A 219 2.41 12.05 14.80
C ASN A 219 3.83 12.00 15.40
N GLU A 220 4.02 11.26 16.49
CA GLU A 220 5.29 11.15 17.21
C GLU A 220 5.83 9.72 17.27
N PHE A 221 5.51 8.88 16.27
CA PHE A 221 5.97 7.49 16.23
C PHE A 221 7.50 7.39 16.08
N GLU A 222 8.15 6.60 16.94
CA GLU A 222 9.59 6.31 16.85
C GLU A 222 9.91 4.96 16.21
N LEU A 223 9.04 3.97 16.42
CA LEU A 223 9.14 2.60 15.92
C LEU A 223 7.74 2.04 15.67
N PHE A 224 7.63 1.08 14.76
CA PHE A 224 6.41 0.30 14.55
C PHE A 224 6.55 -1.13 15.07
N PRO A 225 5.46 -1.74 15.56
CA PRO A 225 5.42 -3.15 15.91
C PRO A 225 5.56 -4.01 14.65
N LYS A 226 6.14 -5.22 14.79
CA LYS A 226 6.29 -6.19 13.68
C LYS A 226 4.94 -6.56 13.06
N GLU A 227 3.88 -6.53 13.85
CA GLU A 227 2.52 -6.87 13.46
C GLU A 227 1.93 -5.90 12.42
N ILE A 228 2.57 -4.75 12.16
CA ILE A 228 2.19 -3.90 11.02
C ILE A 228 2.31 -4.65 9.68
N GLY A 229 3.24 -5.61 9.59
CA GLY A 229 3.43 -6.47 8.42
C GLY A 229 2.25 -7.42 8.13
N PHE A 230 1.32 -7.59 9.08
CA PHE A 230 0.13 -8.42 8.90
C PHE A 230 -1.02 -7.69 8.20
N LEU A 231 -0.87 -6.40 7.90
CA LEU A 231 -1.84 -5.62 7.13
C LEU A 231 -1.72 -5.91 5.63
N THR A 232 -1.91 -7.18 5.27
CA THR A 232 -1.59 -7.70 3.94
C THR A 232 -2.41 -7.10 2.79
N ARG A 233 -3.55 -6.46 3.10
CA ARG A 233 -4.45 -5.80 2.13
C ARG A 233 -4.23 -4.30 2.00
N LEU A 234 -3.25 -3.76 2.70
CA LEU A 234 -2.98 -2.33 2.70
C LEU A 234 -2.52 -1.89 1.31
N ASN A 235 -3.25 -0.95 0.70
CA ASN A 235 -2.94 -0.34 -0.58
C ASN A 235 -2.15 0.97 -0.41
N LYS A 236 -2.46 1.74 0.63
CA LYS A 236 -1.80 3.02 0.91
C LYS A 236 -1.42 3.15 2.37
N LEU A 237 -0.16 3.50 2.60
CA LEU A 237 0.38 3.77 3.93
C LEU A 237 1.08 5.13 3.94
N THR A 238 0.57 6.06 4.73
CA THR A 238 1.16 7.39 4.92
C THR A 238 1.63 7.53 6.37
N VAL A 239 2.94 7.63 6.59
CA VAL A 239 3.57 7.75 7.91
C VAL A 239 4.53 8.95 7.95
N ALA A 240 4.35 9.90 7.05
CA ALA A 240 5.20 11.07 6.91
C ALA A 240 5.18 11.98 8.15
N LYS A 241 6.25 12.75 8.37
CA LYS A 241 6.39 13.69 9.49
C LYS A 241 6.20 13.02 10.86
N ASN A 242 6.94 11.93 11.07
CA ASN A 242 7.05 11.23 12.36
C ASN A 242 8.51 11.27 12.85
N ARG A 243 8.85 10.47 13.85
CA ARG A 243 10.21 10.34 14.39
C ARG A 243 10.78 8.93 14.16
N LEU A 244 10.33 8.24 13.11
CA LEU A 244 10.69 6.84 12.85
C LEU A 244 12.19 6.71 12.61
N ARG A 245 12.84 5.81 13.36
CA ARG A 245 14.29 5.54 13.23
C ARG A 245 14.58 4.32 12.38
N ALA A 246 13.68 3.34 12.38
CA ALA A 246 13.74 2.13 11.57
C ALA A 246 12.33 1.61 11.27
N LEU A 247 12.22 0.74 10.26
CA LEU A 247 11.03 -0.07 10.00
C LEU A 247 11.33 -1.54 10.34
N PRO A 248 10.34 -2.31 10.83
CA PRO A 248 10.51 -3.74 11.10
C PRO A 248 10.76 -4.53 9.81
N HIS A 249 11.39 -5.70 9.92
CA HIS A 249 11.63 -6.58 8.77
C HIS A 249 10.32 -7.05 8.14
N GLU A 250 9.30 -7.29 8.96
CA GLU A 250 7.97 -7.75 8.56
C GLU A 250 7.21 -6.74 7.68
N PHE A 251 7.72 -5.52 7.49
CA PHE A 251 7.13 -4.51 6.61
C PHE A 251 7.02 -4.99 5.15
N GLY A 252 7.86 -5.93 4.71
CA GLY A 252 7.73 -6.59 3.40
C GLY A 252 6.46 -7.45 3.24
N GLY A 253 5.78 -7.80 4.34
CA GLY A 253 4.50 -8.51 4.31
C GLY A 253 3.34 -7.71 3.71
N LEU A 254 3.54 -6.41 3.43
CA LEU A 254 2.56 -5.52 2.80
C LEU A 254 2.52 -5.70 1.27
N TYR A 255 2.36 -6.92 0.77
CA TYR A 255 2.48 -7.24 -0.67
C TYR A 255 1.47 -6.54 -1.60
N ASN A 256 0.34 -6.04 -1.08
CA ASN A 256 -0.63 -5.24 -1.83
C ASN A 256 -0.34 -3.73 -1.84
N LEU A 257 0.69 -3.27 -1.12
CA LEU A 257 0.97 -1.85 -0.96
C LEU A 257 1.36 -1.23 -2.29
N ARG A 258 0.69 -0.14 -2.66
CA ARG A 258 0.91 0.61 -3.91
C ARG A 258 1.58 1.95 -3.68
N SER A 259 1.25 2.62 -2.57
CA SER A 259 1.77 3.95 -2.26
C SER A 259 2.24 4.00 -0.81
N LEU A 260 3.51 4.36 -0.63
CA LEU A 260 4.17 4.45 0.67
C LEU A 260 4.84 5.81 0.85
N ASP A 261 4.41 6.55 1.87
CA ASP A 261 5.03 7.83 2.25
C ASP A 261 5.65 7.76 3.65
N LEU A 262 6.98 7.74 3.66
CA LEU A 262 7.91 7.74 4.78
C LEU A 262 8.61 9.09 4.97
N SER A 263 8.21 10.13 4.24
CA SER A 263 8.94 11.40 4.19
C SER A 263 9.02 12.10 5.55
N HIS A 264 10.05 12.90 5.80
CA HIS A 264 10.23 13.64 7.05
C HIS A 264 10.25 12.73 8.29
N ASN A 265 11.12 11.72 8.28
CA ASN A 265 11.39 10.85 9.41
C ASN A 265 12.88 10.87 9.77
N GLN A 266 13.35 9.94 10.59
CA GLN A 266 14.75 9.83 11.03
C GLN A 266 15.37 8.51 10.57
N LEU A 267 14.85 7.91 9.49
CA LEU A 267 15.27 6.59 9.01
C LEU A 267 16.70 6.65 8.50
N THR A 268 17.57 5.78 9.03
CA THR A 268 18.97 5.64 8.57
C THR A 268 19.12 4.62 7.45
N GLN A 269 18.22 3.65 7.42
CA GLN A 269 18.13 2.61 6.39
C GLN A 269 16.68 2.14 6.26
N LEU A 270 16.36 1.54 5.12
CA LEU A 270 15.13 0.79 4.93
C LEU A 270 15.44 -0.71 4.95
N PRO A 271 14.54 -1.57 5.45
CA PRO A 271 14.78 -3.01 5.51
C PRO A 271 14.83 -3.58 4.10
N GLU A 272 15.59 -4.67 3.91
CA GLU A 272 15.72 -5.31 2.60
C GLU A 272 14.39 -5.87 2.07
N SER A 273 13.48 -6.23 2.99
CA SER A 273 12.12 -6.68 2.69
C SER A 273 11.25 -5.64 1.98
N MET A 274 11.71 -4.39 1.83
CA MET A 274 11.13 -3.42 0.90
C MET A 274 11.10 -3.94 -0.54
N GLY A 275 12.03 -4.84 -0.90
CA GLY A 275 12.04 -5.50 -2.19
C GLY A 275 10.86 -6.44 -2.42
N ASP A 276 10.18 -6.91 -1.37
CA ASP A 276 9.05 -7.84 -1.43
C ASP A 276 7.71 -7.13 -1.70
N LEU A 277 7.71 -5.79 -1.77
CA LEU A 277 6.53 -4.99 -2.07
C LEU A 277 6.24 -5.02 -3.58
N ILE A 278 5.84 -6.19 -4.09
CA ILE A 278 5.68 -6.49 -5.52
C ILE A 278 4.69 -5.55 -6.25
N ASN A 279 3.72 -4.99 -5.54
CA ASN A 279 2.71 -4.06 -6.09
C ASN A 279 3.04 -2.58 -5.87
N LEU A 280 4.20 -2.25 -5.30
CA LEU A 280 4.57 -0.87 -5.00
C LEU A 280 4.71 -0.06 -6.29
N GLU A 281 4.00 1.05 -6.38
CA GLU A 281 4.00 1.98 -7.51
C GLU A 281 4.74 3.28 -7.17
N GLU A 282 4.62 3.76 -5.93
CA GLU A 282 5.19 5.03 -5.49
C GLU A 282 5.80 4.91 -4.09
N ILE A 283 7.05 5.36 -3.94
CA ILE A 283 7.70 5.52 -2.65
C ILE A 283 8.21 6.94 -2.45
N TYR A 284 7.83 7.53 -1.32
CA TYR A 284 8.33 8.82 -0.85
C TYR A 284 9.08 8.60 0.46
N ALA A 285 10.38 8.84 0.47
CA ALA A 285 11.24 8.77 1.65
C ALA A 285 12.12 10.03 1.76
N ASN A 286 11.59 11.17 1.31
CA ASN A 286 12.30 12.44 1.34
C ASN A 286 12.62 12.89 2.78
N ALA A 287 13.65 13.71 2.97
CA ALA A 287 13.99 14.29 4.27
C ALA A 287 14.12 13.23 5.38
N ASN A 288 14.95 12.21 5.13
CA ASN A 288 15.33 11.19 6.09
C ASN A 288 16.86 11.24 6.31
N ARG A 289 17.46 10.19 6.87
CA ARG A 289 18.91 10.06 7.08
C ARG A 289 19.47 8.84 6.35
N LEU A 290 18.85 8.44 5.24
CA LEU A 290 19.22 7.23 4.50
C LEU A 290 20.63 7.36 3.94
N THR A 291 21.50 6.40 4.24
CA THR A 291 22.88 6.36 3.73
C THR A 291 23.07 5.45 2.53
N ILE A 292 22.20 4.43 2.40
CA ILE A 292 22.26 3.40 1.36
C ILE A 292 20.96 3.43 0.56
N PHE A 293 21.07 3.31 -0.76
CA PHE A 293 19.90 3.19 -1.63
C PHE A 293 19.27 1.80 -1.46
N PRO A 294 17.96 1.70 -1.20
CA PRO A 294 17.32 0.42 -0.91
C PRO A 294 17.16 -0.45 -2.17
N CYS A 295 17.25 -1.77 -1.98
CA CYS A 295 17.03 -2.75 -3.05
C CYS A 295 15.52 -2.95 -3.32
N PHE A 296 15.09 -2.75 -4.56
CA PHE A 296 13.70 -2.94 -5.02
C PHE A 296 13.58 -4.07 -6.04
N ASN A 297 14.28 -5.17 -5.81
CA ASN A 297 14.52 -6.22 -6.82
C ASN A 297 13.24 -6.85 -7.39
N GLN A 298 12.14 -6.91 -6.61
CA GLN A 298 10.86 -7.49 -7.04
C GLN A 298 9.75 -6.44 -7.30
N CYS A 299 10.02 -5.14 -7.07
CA CYS A 299 9.05 -4.07 -7.28
C CYS A 299 8.92 -3.68 -8.76
N ALA A 300 8.49 -4.64 -9.61
CA ALA A 300 8.40 -4.44 -11.05
C ALA A 300 7.41 -3.34 -11.48
N ARG A 301 6.51 -2.91 -10.57
CA ARG A 301 5.49 -1.88 -10.81
C ARG A 301 5.91 -0.48 -10.32
N LEU A 302 7.11 -0.33 -9.76
CA LEU A 302 7.58 0.92 -9.17
C LEU A 302 7.79 1.98 -10.26
N LYS A 303 7.03 3.07 -10.16
CA LYS A 303 7.01 4.18 -11.13
C LYS A 303 7.73 5.41 -10.58
N GLU A 304 7.61 5.67 -9.28
CA GLU A 304 8.17 6.88 -8.67
C GLU A 304 8.97 6.56 -7.42
N ILE A 305 10.22 7.04 -7.41
CA ILE A 305 11.11 6.99 -6.24
C ILE A 305 11.51 8.41 -5.89
N HIS A 306 11.10 8.85 -4.69
CA HIS A 306 11.45 10.16 -4.14
C HIS A 306 12.22 10.00 -2.84
N MET A 307 13.53 10.20 -2.88
CA MET A 307 14.47 10.09 -1.75
C MET A 307 15.30 11.36 -1.59
N ALA A 308 14.70 12.52 -1.87
CA ALA A 308 15.38 13.80 -1.75
C ALA A 308 15.78 14.10 -0.31
N ASP A 309 16.80 14.93 -0.12
CA ASP A 309 17.28 15.42 1.17
C ASP A 309 17.60 14.28 2.16
N ASN A 310 18.47 13.36 1.72
CA ASN A 310 18.98 12.22 2.48
C ASN A 310 20.53 12.26 2.54
N GLN A 311 21.18 11.13 2.85
CA GLN A 311 22.65 11.02 2.95
C GLN A 311 23.22 9.92 2.02
N LEU A 312 22.51 9.60 0.93
CA LEU A 312 22.89 8.55 -0.01
C LEU A 312 24.23 8.88 -0.67
N THR A 313 25.17 7.93 -0.68
CA THR A 313 26.52 8.13 -1.25
C THR A 313 26.71 7.56 -2.65
N GLU A 314 25.94 6.52 -2.98
CA GLU A 314 26.01 5.81 -4.26
C GLU A 314 24.66 5.14 -4.59
N ILE A 315 24.51 4.78 -5.87
CA ILE A 315 23.43 3.93 -6.38
C ILE A 315 24.12 2.89 -7.25
N ASN A 316 23.89 1.61 -6.97
CA ASN A 316 24.57 0.51 -7.65
C ASN A 316 23.80 0.03 -8.89
N ASP A 317 24.52 -0.56 -9.84
CA ASP A 317 24.00 -1.13 -11.09
C ASP A 317 22.79 -2.06 -10.85
N ASN A 318 22.95 -2.99 -9.90
CA ASN A 318 21.97 -4.04 -9.58
C ASN A 318 20.67 -3.47 -9.01
N GLU A 319 20.71 -2.32 -8.35
CA GLU A 319 19.54 -1.69 -7.70
C GLU A 319 18.59 -1.08 -8.73
N LEU A 320 19.11 -0.73 -9.92
CA LEU A 320 18.32 -0.13 -11.01
C LEU A 320 17.88 -1.15 -12.07
N GLU A 321 18.55 -2.30 -12.17
CA GLU A 321 18.28 -3.29 -13.22
C GLU A 321 16.82 -3.80 -13.20
N SER A 322 16.22 -3.94 -12.02
CA SER A 322 14.84 -4.41 -11.86
C SER A 322 13.77 -3.34 -12.12
N LEU A 323 14.15 -2.06 -12.18
CA LEU A 323 13.23 -0.91 -12.15
C LEU A 323 12.68 -0.52 -13.53
N LEU A 324 12.21 -1.50 -14.30
CA LEU A 324 11.80 -1.31 -15.70
C LEU A 324 10.59 -0.38 -15.88
N SER A 325 9.76 -0.23 -14.84
CA SER A 325 8.58 0.65 -14.85
C SER A 325 8.87 2.07 -14.34
N LEU A 326 10.11 2.38 -13.95
CA LEU A 326 10.45 3.65 -13.31
C LEU A 326 10.31 4.83 -14.27
N VAL A 327 9.53 5.82 -13.86
CA VAL A 327 9.23 7.06 -14.60
C VAL A 327 9.97 8.25 -14.01
N SER A 328 10.07 8.29 -12.68
CA SER A 328 10.66 9.41 -11.95
C SER A 328 11.62 8.93 -10.86
N LEU A 329 12.87 9.37 -10.95
CA LEU A 329 13.89 9.17 -9.91
C LEU A 329 14.31 10.54 -9.36
N ASN A 330 13.98 10.80 -8.11
CA ASN A 330 14.35 12.01 -7.40
C ASN A 330 15.25 11.67 -6.21
N VAL A 331 16.53 11.99 -6.34
CA VAL A 331 17.58 11.79 -5.32
C VAL A 331 18.30 13.12 -5.03
N ARG A 332 17.58 14.24 -5.19
CA ARG A 332 18.08 15.58 -4.89
C ARG A 332 18.63 15.69 -3.45
N GLY A 333 19.65 16.50 -3.21
CA GLY A 333 20.08 16.81 -1.84
C GLY A 333 20.68 15.61 -1.11
N ASN A 334 21.45 14.79 -1.82
CA ASN A 334 22.18 13.64 -1.27
C ASN A 334 23.70 13.86 -1.41
N LYS A 335 24.50 12.80 -1.23
CA LYS A 335 25.97 12.82 -1.35
C LYS A 335 26.45 11.90 -2.48
N ILE A 336 25.63 11.73 -3.52
CA ILE A 336 25.89 10.78 -4.59
C ILE A 336 27.07 11.29 -5.44
N ARG A 337 28.11 10.47 -5.57
CA ARG A 337 29.34 10.83 -6.31
C ARG A 337 29.32 10.43 -7.78
N ASN A 338 28.70 9.28 -8.07
CA ASN A 338 28.59 8.74 -9.42
C ASN A 338 27.20 8.11 -9.60
N LEU A 339 26.71 8.12 -10.84
CA LEU A 339 25.54 7.36 -11.25
C LEU A 339 25.98 6.21 -12.15
N PRO A 340 25.36 5.03 -12.01
CA PRO A 340 25.69 3.87 -12.83
C PRO A 340 25.19 4.03 -14.27
N GLU A 341 25.84 3.35 -15.22
CA GLU A 341 25.45 3.38 -16.64
C GLU A 341 24.03 2.81 -16.87
N GLN A 342 23.57 1.96 -15.95
CA GLN A 342 22.26 1.31 -15.95
C GLN A 342 21.10 2.32 -15.87
N VAL A 343 21.33 3.53 -15.35
CA VAL A 343 20.33 4.62 -15.43
C VAL A 343 19.90 4.88 -16.87
N ALA A 344 20.81 4.71 -17.84
CA ALA A 344 20.51 4.88 -19.26
C ALA A 344 19.58 3.78 -19.81
N LEU A 345 19.62 2.58 -19.21
CA LEU A 345 18.89 1.40 -19.66
C LEU A 345 17.43 1.38 -19.19
N LEU A 346 17.04 2.28 -18.28
CA LEU A 346 15.68 2.39 -17.77
C LEU A 346 14.72 2.85 -18.89
N PRO A 347 13.83 1.96 -19.38
CA PRO A 347 13.13 2.20 -20.65
C PRO A 347 12.03 3.28 -20.56
N ASN A 348 11.53 3.56 -19.35
CA ASN A 348 10.42 4.47 -19.10
C ASN A 348 10.81 5.74 -18.32
N LEU A 349 12.09 5.93 -18.02
CA LEU A 349 12.54 7.06 -17.20
C LEU A 349 12.30 8.39 -17.92
N GLU A 350 11.46 9.25 -17.36
CA GLU A 350 11.15 10.57 -17.91
C GLU A 350 11.81 11.70 -17.12
N ARG A 351 11.97 11.53 -15.81
CA ARG A 351 12.48 12.55 -14.89
C ARG A 351 13.60 12.00 -14.02
N LEU A 352 14.74 12.66 -14.07
CA LEU A 352 15.89 12.40 -13.20
C LEU A 352 16.27 13.69 -12.48
N ASP A 353 16.07 13.75 -11.17
CA ASP A 353 16.55 14.85 -10.33
C ASP A 353 17.68 14.38 -9.42
N VAL A 354 18.88 14.84 -9.73
CA VAL A 354 20.13 14.59 -9.01
C VAL A 354 20.75 15.91 -8.53
N THR A 355 19.93 16.96 -8.41
CA THR A 355 20.32 18.29 -7.95
C THR A 355 20.97 18.24 -6.56
N ASN A 356 21.96 19.08 -6.30
CA ASN A 356 22.65 19.19 -5.00
C ASN A 356 23.17 17.82 -4.49
N ASN A 357 24.01 17.18 -5.29
CA ASN A 357 24.77 15.99 -4.93
C ASN A 357 26.29 16.27 -5.09
N ASP A 358 27.12 15.23 -4.95
CA ASP A 358 28.57 15.30 -5.13
C ASP A 358 29.01 14.78 -6.51
N LEU A 359 28.15 14.87 -7.53
CA LEU A 359 28.42 14.31 -8.86
C LEU A 359 29.54 15.08 -9.58
N ALA A 360 30.54 14.34 -10.06
CA ALA A 360 31.59 14.90 -10.91
C ALA A 360 31.24 14.89 -12.42
N ASP A 361 30.41 13.92 -12.84
CA ASP A 361 29.99 13.70 -14.23
C ASP A 361 28.64 12.95 -14.28
N LEU A 362 28.06 12.82 -15.48
CA LEU A 362 26.98 11.87 -15.78
C LEU A 362 27.47 10.77 -16.72
N PRO A 363 26.90 9.54 -16.62
CA PRO A 363 27.17 8.47 -17.58
C PRO A 363 26.78 8.92 -18.99
N SER A 364 27.71 8.85 -19.94
CA SER A 364 27.50 9.34 -21.31
C SER A 364 26.34 8.61 -22.00
N LYS A 365 26.12 7.32 -21.69
CA LYS A 365 25.05 6.51 -22.31
C LYS A 365 23.66 7.00 -21.96
N ILE A 366 23.47 7.83 -20.92
CA ILE A 366 22.16 8.43 -20.61
C ILE A 366 21.59 9.19 -21.80
N ALA A 367 22.45 9.68 -22.70
CA ALA A 367 22.07 10.38 -23.91
C ALA A 367 21.35 9.51 -24.96
N LEU A 368 21.45 8.17 -24.82
CA LEU A 368 20.76 7.17 -25.63
C LEU A 368 19.31 6.93 -25.16
N ASN A 369 18.97 7.36 -23.94
CA ASN A 369 17.62 7.21 -23.42
C ASN A 369 16.66 8.14 -24.19
N LYS A 370 15.62 7.55 -24.80
CA LYS A 370 14.66 8.27 -25.67
C LYS A 370 13.47 8.85 -24.91
N LYS A 371 13.28 8.48 -23.63
CA LYS A 371 12.12 8.87 -22.82
C LYS A 371 12.42 9.98 -21.82
N ILE A 372 13.68 10.20 -21.47
CA ILE A 372 14.08 11.28 -20.56
C ILE A 372 13.66 12.63 -21.13
N LYS A 373 12.86 13.37 -20.36
CA LYS A 373 12.39 14.73 -20.66
C LYS A 373 13.05 15.77 -19.76
N ASN A 374 13.37 15.40 -18.52
CA ASN A 374 13.94 16.31 -17.54
C ASN A 374 15.14 15.68 -16.82
N ILE A 375 16.30 16.30 -16.96
CA ILE A 375 17.49 16.04 -16.13
C ILE A 375 17.79 17.31 -15.34
N SER A 376 17.64 17.24 -14.02
CA SER A 376 18.02 18.31 -13.10
C SER A 376 19.27 17.89 -12.34
N MET A 377 20.36 18.63 -12.49
CA MET A 377 21.67 18.27 -11.92
C MET A 377 22.46 19.48 -11.41
N THR A 378 21.80 20.61 -11.20
CA THR A 378 22.43 21.82 -10.67
C THR A 378 22.97 21.60 -9.26
N GLY A 379 23.95 22.41 -8.83
CA GLY A 379 24.50 22.30 -7.46
C GLY A 379 25.41 21.10 -7.22
N ASN A 380 25.88 20.44 -8.29
CA ASN A 380 26.91 19.41 -8.23
C ASN A 380 28.30 19.99 -8.57
N PRO A 381 29.40 19.43 -8.04
CA PRO A 381 30.78 19.80 -8.39
C PRO A 381 31.19 19.23 -9.77
N LEU A 382 30.43 19.59 -10.81
CA LEU A 382 30.62 19.05 -12.16
C LEU A 382 31.97 19.49 -12.73
N GLY A 383 32.86 18.51 -12.93
CA GLY A 383 34.19 18.73 -13.50
C GLY A 383 34.20 18.66 -15.02
N LYS A 384 33.44 17.72 -15.59
CA LYS A 384 33.46 17.41 -17.03
C LYS A 384 32.35 18.10 -17.83
N ILE A 385 31.20 18.37 -17.22
CA ILE A 385 30.07 19.06 -17.86
C ILE A 385 30.12 20.54 -17.48
N ARG A 386 30.22 21.42 -18.49
CA ARG A 386 30.30 22.86 -18.25
C ARG A 386 28.97 23.41 -17.69
N LYS A 387 29.05 24.39 -16.78
CA LYS A 387 27.89 24.98 -16.09
C LYS A 387 26.89 25.65 -17.02
N ASP A 388 27.34 26.21 -18.14
CA ASP A 388 26.49 26.82 -19.17
C ASP A 388 25.61 25.79 -19.87
N VAL A 389 26.15 24.60 -20.17
CA VAL A 389 25.39 23.47 -20.76
C VAL A 389 24.26 23.04 -19.82
N VAL A 390 24.54 22.93 -18.52
CA VAL A 390 23.53 22.58 -17.51
C VAL A 390 22.44 23.65 -17.42
N ARG A 391 22.81 24.94 -17.47
CA ARG A 391 21.86 26.06 -17.41
C ARG A 391 20.92 26.11 -18.61
N LEU A 392 21.35 25.66 -19.78
CA LEU A 392 20.54 25.58 -20.99
C LEU A 392 19.53 24.41 -20.99
N GLY A 393 19.53 23.58 -19.95
CA GLY A 393 18.54 22.53 -19.71
C GLY A 393 18.84 21.19 -20.40
N THR A 394 17.90 20.25 -20.25
CA THR A 394 18.05 18.83 -20.62
C THR A 394 18.56 18.62 -22.05
N GLU A 395 18.01 19.32 -23.05
CA GLU A 395 18.41 19.13 -24.45
C GLU A 395 19.88 19.45 -24.69
N SER A 396 20.40 20.48 -24.03
CA SER A 396 21.81 20.86 -24.13
C SER A 396 22.72 19.84 -23.45
N ILE A 397 22.30 19.32 -22.30
CA ILE A 397 22.99 18.22 -21.59
C ILE A 397 23.04 16.97 -22.47
N MET A 398 21.90 16.55 -23.02
CA MET A 398 21.81 15.38 -23.90
C MET A 398 22.67 15.56 -25.15
N LYS A 399 22.66 16.73 -25.80
CA LYS A 399 23.53 17.02 -26.94
C LYS A 399 25.01 16.96 -26.58
N PHE A 400 25.40 17.50 -25.43
CA PHE A 400 26.78 17.44 -24.94
C PHE A 400 27.25 16.01 -24.71
N LEU A 401 26.42 15.18 -24.08
CA LEU A 401 26.73 13.77 -23.82
C LEU A 401 26.77 12.92 -25.10
N ARG A 402 25.88 13.17 -26.08
CA ARG A 402 25.96 12.53 -27.41
C ARG A 402 27.28 12.83 -28.12
N ASN A 403 27.74 14.08 -28.07
CA ASN A 403 29.03 14.43 -28.68
C ASN A 403 30.21 13.72 -28.00
N ARG A 404 30.14 13.44 -26.69
CA ARG A 404 31.18 12.66 -26.00
C ARG A 404 31.19 11.20 -26.44
N LEU A 405 30.02 10.57 -26.63
CA LEU A 405 29.93 9.21 -27.18
C LEU A 405 30.61 9.12 -28.56
N THR A 406 30.37 10.09 -29.44
CA THR A 406 30.98 10.09 -30.79
C THR A 406 32.49 10.32 -30.80
N ILE A 407 33.06 10.89 -29.72
CA ILE A 407 34.51 11.10 -29.60
C ILE A 407 35.20 9.83 -29.09
N ASP A 408 34.57 9.11 -28.15
CA ASP A 408 35.09 7.83 -27.63
C ASP A 408 35.01 6.70 -28.67
N ASP A 409 34.04 6.73 -29.60
CA ASP A 409 33.94 5.78 -30.73
C ASP A 409 34.91 6.08 -31.90
N GLY A 410 35.63 7.22 -31.85
CA GLY A 410 36.55 7.66 -32.90
C GLY A 410 37.84 6.84 -33.06
N SER A 411 38.05 5.81 -32.23
CA SER A 411 39.19 4.88 -32.33
C SER A 411 38.83 3.45 -32.77
N ALA A 412 37.62 3.19 -33.25
CA ALA A 412 37.27 1.88 -33.82
C ALA A 412 36.48 2.04 -35.13
N SER A 413 37.07 1.55 -36.23
CA SER A 413 36.45 1.55 -37.55
C SER A 413 35.20 0.68 -37.59
N ASN A 414 34.16 1.20 -38.25
CA ASN A 414 33.10 0.49 -38.98
C ASN A 414 32.75 -0.93 -38.51
N ASN A 415 31.70 -1.05 -37.70
CA ASN A 415 30.78 -2.17 -37.76
C ASN A 415 29.39 -1.73 -37.29
N ASP A 416 28.36 -2.16 -38.02
CA ASP A 416 26.96 -1.94 -37.72
C ASP A 416 26.55 -2.43 -36.32
N PRO A 417 25.58 -1.77 -35.65
CA PRO A 417 25.30 -1.99 -34.23
C PRO A 417 24.34 -3.17 -34.02
N LYS A 418 24.86 -4.39 -33.98
CA LYS A 418 24.16 -5.56 -33.41
C LYS A 418 25.13 -6.59 -32.84
N THR A 419 25.68 -6.32 -31.65
CA THR A 419 26.06 -7.31 -30.62
C THR A 419 26.82 -6.59 -29.51
N PHE A 420 26.36 -6.74 -28.27
CA PHE A 420 27.06 -6.28 -27.07
C PHE A 420 28.13 -7.31 -26.70
N ASP A 421 29.41 -6.96 -26.87
CA ASP A 421 30.54 -7.68 -26.25
C ASP A 421 31.07 -6.86 -25.07
N ILE A 422 31.28 -7.54 -23.94
CA ILE A 422 31.77 -6.97 -22.67
C ILE A 422 33.31 -7.05 -22.66
N PRO A 423 34.05 -6.00 -22.25
CA PRO A 423 35.51 -6.03 -22.26
C PRO A 423 36.09 -6.92 -21.15
N LYS A 424 37.07 -7.75 -21.52
CA LYS A 424 37.97 -8.45 -20.60
C LYS A 424 39.10 -7.51 -20.17
N THR A 425 39.24 -7.27 -18.88
CA THR A 425 40.52 -6.88 -18.26
C THR A 425 40.85 -7.87 -17.15
N VAL A 426 42.11 -8.28 -17.14
CA VAL A 426 42.64 -9.49 -16.49
C VAL A 426 42.93 -9.24 -15.01
N GLU A 427 42.09 -9.83 -14.15
CA GLU A 427 42.45 -10.27 -12.80
C GLU A 427 42.40 -11.80 -12.82
N THR A 428 43.39 -12.47 -12.20
CA THR A 428 43.55 -13.92 -12.27
C THR A 428 42.34 -14.67 -11.68
N ASP A 429 41.76 -15.54 -12.50
CA ASP A 429 40.49 -16.26 -12.27
C ASP A 429 40.40 -17.00 -10.93
N ASP A 430 41.51 -17.38 -10.29
CA ASP A 430 41.49 -18.16 -9.05
C ASP A 430 41.26 -17.31 -7.78
N GLU A 431 41.71 -16.05 -7.77
CA GLU A 431 41.40 -15.12 -6.68
C GLU A 431 39.99 -14.53 -6.83
N ARG A 432 39.57 -14.32 -8.08
CA ARG A 432 38.22 -13.89 -8.43
C ARG A 432 37.19 -14.96 -8.10
N LYS A 433 37.47 -16.25 -8.39
CA LYS A 433 36.62 -17.37 -7.96
C LYS A 433 36.54 -17.45 -6.44
N ARG A 434 37.66 -17.41 -5.72
CA ARG A 434 37.63 -17.49 -4.24
C ARG A 434 36.85 -16.34 -3.58
N ARG A 435 36.88 -15.13 -4.14
CA ARG A 435 36.06 -13.99 -3.66
C ARG A 435 34.60 -14.01 -4.15
N LEU A 436 34.32 -14.39 -5.40
CA LEU A 436 32.93 -14.50 -5.89
C LEU A 436 32.16 -15.68 -5.28
N TYR A 437 32.83 -16.78 -4.92
CA TYR A 437 32.18 -17.91 -4.25
C TYR A 437 31.84 -17.63 -2.78
N THR A 438 32.55 -16.70 -2.12
CA THR A 438 32.30 -16.35 -0.71
C THR A 438 31.24 -15.26 -0.49
N GLU A 439 30.87 -14.48 -1.52
CA GLU A 439 29.87 -13.39 -1.41
C GLU A 439 28.46 -13.73 -1.93
N HIS A 440 28.24 -14.91 -2.54
CA HIS A 440 26.95 -15.26 -3.19
C HIS A 440 26.11 -16.30 -2.45
N HIS A 441 26.55 -16.74 -1.27
CA HIS A 441 25.78 -17.57 -0.35
C HIS A 441 25.46 -16.75 0.89
N VAL A 442 24.66 -15.69 0.72
CA VAL A 442 24.28 -14.83 1.84
C VAL A 442 23.00 -15.38 2.43
N VAL A 443 23.12 -16.16 3.52
CA VAL A 443 22.17 -15.96 4.61
C VAL A 443 22.48 -14.57 5.11
N ARG A 444 21.68 -13.62 4.65
CA ARG A 444 21.76 -12.25 5.13
C ARG A 444 21.42 -12.27 6.62
N SER A 445 21.78 -11.23 7.35
CA SER A 445 21.41 -11.04 8.77
C SER A 445 19.89 -10.95 9.02
N THR A 446 19.06 -11.41 8.06
CA THR A 446 17.62 -11.23 7.86
C THR A 446 16.85 -12.55 7.82
N GLY A 447 17.50 -13.72 7.95
CA GLY A 447 16.81 -15.02 7.97
C GLY A 447 16.17 -15.43 6.62
N THR A 448 16.57 -14.79 5.51
CA THR A 448 16.16 -15.15 4.14
C THR A 448 17.35 -15.72 3.38
N PHE A 449 17.14 -16.83 2.66
CA PHE A 449 18.09 -17.41 1.72
C PHE A 449 17.64 -17.10 0.29
N ASP A 450 18.37 -16.21 -0.39
CA ASP A 450 18.10 -15.80 -1.77
C ASP A 450 19.07 -16.48 -2.74
N PHE A 451 18.51 -17.33 -3.59
CA PHE A 451 19.19 -18.02 -4.68
C PHE A 451 18.51 -17.70 -6.02
N SER A 452 17.84 -16.56 -6.15
CA SER A 452 17.17 -16.18 -7.39
C SER A 452 18.16 -15.73 -8.49
N HIS A 453 17.72 -15.77 -9.75
CA HIS A 453 18.47 -15.26 -10.92
C HIS A 453 19.85 -15.90 -11.15
N LYS A 454 20.10 -17.12 -10.65
CA LYS A 454 21.38 -17.81 -10.80
C LYS A 454 21.49 -18.62 -12.08
N ASN A 455 20.42 -18.68 -12.89
CA ASN A 455 20.35 -19.51 -14.08
C ASN A 455 20.63 -21.00 -13.78
N ALA A 456 20.35 -21.43 -12.55
CA ALA A 456 20.73 -22.72 -12.00
C ALA A 456 19.59 -23.74 -12.12
N SER A 457 19.91 -25.02 -12.35
CA SER A 457 18.94 -26.11 -12.38
C SER A 457 18.85 -26.90 -11.06
N THR A 458 19.84 -26.76 -10.19
CA THR A 458 19.96 -27.43 -8.88
C THR A 458 20.60 -26.48 -7.87
N LEU A 459 20.41 -26.74 -6.58
CA LEU A 459 21.16 -26.06 -5.51
C LEU A 459 22.58 -26.64 -5.44
N THR A 460 23.58 -25.81 -5.14
CA THR A 460 24.96 -26.25 -4.87
C THR A 460 25.06 -26.91 -3.50
N GLU A 461 26.06 -27.78 -3.28
CA GLU A 461 26.30 -28.38 -1.95
C GLU A 461 26.51 -27.31 -0.87
N GLU A 462 27.25 -26.25 -1.19
CA GLU A 462 27.45 -25.09 -0.30
C GLU A 462 26.13 -24.41 0.07
N SER A 463 25.20 -24.26 -0.89
CA SER A 463 23.86 -23.71 -0.63
C SER A 463 23.06 -24.59 0.31
N ILE A 464 23.15 -25.91 0.12
CA ILE A 464 22.42 -26.90 0.93
C ILE A 464 22.97 -26.91 2.36
N GLU A 465 24.30 -26.86 2.52
CA GLU A 465 24.94 -26.77 3.83
C GLU A 465 24.57 -25.46 4.55
N LEU A 466 24.57 -24.35 3.82
CA LEU A 466 24.19 -23.04 4.36
C LEU A 466 22.73 -23.02 4.83
N ILE A 467 21.80 -23.50 4.01
CA ILE A 467 20.38 -23.64 4.37
C ILE A 467 20.24 -24.50 5.64
N SER A 468 20.98 -25.61 5.72
CA SER A 468 20.91 -26.54 6.85
C SER A 468 21.43 -25.91 8.15
N LYS A 469 22.46 -25.06 8.05
CA LYS A 469 23.12 -24.44 9.20
C LYS A 469 22.33 -23.25 9.73
N GLU A 470 21.90 -22.37 8.84
CA GLU A 470 21.36 -21.07 9.21
C GLU A 470 19.84 -21.06 9.37
N LYS A 471 19.15 -22.10 8.90
CA LYS A 471 17.70 -22.28 9.04
C LYS A 471 16.87 -21.03 8.69
N PRO A 472 17.00 -20.51 7.44
CA PRO A 472 16.22 -19.36 7.00
C PRO A 472 14.72 -19.64 7.04
N SER A 473 13.94 -18.67 7.49
CA SER A 473 12.47 -18.73 7.46
C SER A 473 11.88 -18.36 6.11
N HIS A 474 12.69 -17.80 5.20
CA HIS A 474 12.28 -17.39 3.86
C HIS A 474 13.29 -17.92 2.84
N VAL A 475 12.81 -18.50 1.75
CA VAL A 475 13.65 -19.03 0.68
C VAL A 475 13.15 -18.52 -0.67
N ASN A 476 14.02 -17.86 -1.42
CA ASN A 476 13.74 -17.39 -2.77
C ASN A 476 14.61 -18.14 -3.78
N LEU A 477 13.97 -18.98 -4.60
CA LEU A 477 14.58 -19.73 -5.71
C LEU A 477 14.10 -19.26 -7.08
N ALA A 478 13.48 -18.08 -7.16
CA ALA A 478 12.84 -17.59 -8.37
C ALA A 478 13.79 -17.36 -9.55
N LYS A 479 13.26 -17.35 -10.77
CA LYS A 479 14.00 -16.99 -12.01
C LYS A 479 15.25 -17.85 -12.23
N ASN A 480 15.07 -19.15 -12.08
CA ASN A 480 16.09 -20.17 -12.30
C ASN A 480 15.60 -21.18 -13.35
N LYS A 481 16.26 -22.34 -13.43
CA LYS A 481 15.95 -23.44 -14.34
C LYS A 481 15.54 -24.71 -13.57
N PHE A 482 15.01 -24.56 -12.36
CA PHE A 482 14.55 -25.71 -11.58
C PHE A 482 13.38 -26.40 -12.30
N THR A 483 13.46 -27.72 -12.46
CA THR A 483 12.39 -28.55 -13.03
C THR A 483 11.54 -29.23 -11.95
N GLU A 484 12.06 -29.28 -10.72
CA GLU A 484 11.42 -29.81 -9.53
C GLU A 484 11.83 -29.00 -8.28
N MET A 485 11.09 -29.13 -7.20
CA MET A 485 11.46 -28.54 -5.90
C MET A 485 12.69 -29.25 -5.32
N PRO A 486 13.76 -28.54 -4.95
CA PRO A 486 14.92 -29.17 -4.34
C PRO A 486 14.55 -29.89 -3.02
N ILE A 487 14.81 -31.20 -2.95
CA ILE A 487 14.51 -32.03 -1.77
C ILE A 487 15.21 -31.51 -0.51
N ALA A 488 16.35 -30.82 -0.66
CA ALA A 488 17.08 -30.19 0.42
C ALA A 488 16.24 -29.19 1.25
N LEU A 489 15.19 -28.58 0.68
CA LEU A 489 14.31 -27.65 1.39
C LEU A 489 13.56 -28.30 2.55
N VAL A 490 13.36 -29.61 2.52
CA VAL A 490 12.75 -30.38 3.63
C VAL A 490 13.50 -30.19 4.94
N ARG A 491 14.79 -29.85 4.90
CA ARG A 491 15.60 -29.57 6.09
C ARG A 491 15.11 -28.33 6.86
N LEU A 492 14.25 -27.51 6.26
CA LEU A 492 13.63 -26.33 6.85
C LEU A 492 12.17 -26.55 7.26
N ALA A 493 11.72 -27.80 7.36
CA ALA A 493 10.33 -28.16 7.68
C ALA A 493 9.77 -27.47 8.93
N ASP A 494 10.62 -27.13 9.89
CA ASP A 494 10.30 -26.54 11.20
C ASP A 494 10.33 -25.01 11.23
N CYS A 495 10.79 -24.34 10.17
CA CYS A 495 11.03 -22.89 10.20
C CYS A 495 10.67 -22.13 8.92
N LEU A 496 10.50 -22.81 7.78
CA LEU A 496 10.22 -22.16 6.51
C LEU A 496 8.77 -21.63 6.45
N LEU A 497 8.63 -20.31 6.45
CA LEU A 497 7.36 -19.59 6.37
C LEU A 497 7.02 -19.17 4.94
N HIS A 498 8.04 -18.85 4.13
CA HIS A 498 7.87 -18.32 2.77
C HIS A 498 8.79 -19.05 1.78
N LEU A 499 8.20 -19.61 0.73
CA LEU A 499 8.92 -20.20 -0.40
C LEU A 499 8.48 -19.55 -1.73
N ASP A 500 9.43 -18.90 -2.41
CA ASP A 500 9.26 -18.41 -3.77
C ASP A 500 10.02 -19.32 -4.75
N MET A 501 9.28 -19.96 -5.65
CA MET A 501 9.78 -20.78 -6.75
C MET A 501 9.25 -20.30 -8.10
N SER A 502 8.86 -19.02 -8.20
CA SER A 502 8.31 -18.43 -9.40
C SER A 502 9.32 -18.37 -10.56
N SER A 503 8.82 -18.27 -11.79
CA SER A 503 9.65 -18.11 -13.00
C SER A 503 10.71 -19.21 -13.16
N ASN A 504 10.31 -20.47 -12.99
CA ASN A 504 11.16 -21.65 -13.14
C ASN A 504 10.65 -22.55 -14.28
N GLY A 505 11.21 -23.75 -14.41
CA GLY A 505 10.80 -24.77 -15.37
C GLY A 505 9.96 -25.88 -14.75
N LEU A 506 9.27 -25.65 -13.62
CA LEU A 506 8.60 -26.72 -12.88
C LEU A 506 7.49 -27.36 -13.70
N LEU A 507 7.59 -28.67 -13.92
CA LEU A 507 6.55 -29.48 -14.55
C LEU A 507 5.59 -30.07 -13.51
N GLN A 508 6.12 -30.37 -12.33
CA GLN A 508 5.37 -30.87 -11.18
C GLN A 508 6.04 -30.39 -9.89
N LEU A 509 5.26 -30.34 -8.81
CA LEU A 509 5.76 -30.18 -7.46
C LEU A 509 5.84 -31.56 -6.79
N ASN A 510 6.95 -31.87 -6.14
CA ASN A 510 7.13 -33.18 -5.52
C ASN A 510 6.40 -33.30 -4.16
N SER A 511 6.15 -34.53 -3.70
CA SER A 511 5.36 -34.79 -2.49
C SER A 511 6.01 -34.28 -1.19
N GLN A 512 7.32 -34.04 -1.23
CA GLN A 512 8.10 -33.52 -0.10
C GLN A 512 7.65 -32.13 0.35
N VAL A 513 6.92 -31.37 -0.49
CA VAL A 513 6.38 -30.06 -0.11
C VAL A 513 5.48 -30.16 1.13
N GLY A 514 4.76 -31.28 1.31
CA GLY A 514 3.89 -31.50 2.47
C GLY A 514 4.62 -31.58 3.81
N GLN A 515 5.96 -31.68 3.80
CA GLN A 515 6.77 -31.68 5.01
C GLN A 515 7.02 -30.26 5.54
N LEU A 516 6.80 -29.21 4.75
CA LEU A 516 7.05 -27.81 5.10
C LEU A 516 5.90 -27.21 5.93
N LYS A 517 5.63 -27.78 7.11
CA LYS A 517 4.39 -27.55 7.90
C LYS A 517 4.16 -26.10 8.36
N GLU A 518 5.22 -25.31 8.48
CA GLU A 518 5.14 -23.90 8.87
C GLU A 518 4.93 -22.95 7.69
N LEU A 519 4.85 -23.47 6.45
CA LEU A 519 4.73 -22.66 5.25
C LEU A 519 3.40 -21.91 5.22
N ARG A 520 3.47 -20.59 5.06
CA ARG A 520 2.33 -19.66 5.01
C ARG A 520 2.12 -19.08 3.62
N PHE A 521 3.21 -18.93 2.87
CA PHE A 521 3.19 -18.41 1.50
C PHE A 521 4.00 -19.31 0.56
N LEU A 522 3.39 -19.62 -0.59
CA LEU A 522 4.00 -20.41 -1.64
C LEU A 522 3.76 -19.76 -3.01
N ASP A 523 4.82 -19.28 -3.66
CA ASP A 523 4.75 -18.79 -5.04
C ASP A 523 5.31 -19.81 -6.03
N LEU A 524 4.45 -20.27 -6.93
CA LEU A 524 4.73 -21.19 -8.03
C LEU A 524 4.40 -20.56 -9.38
N SER A 525 4.23 -19.24 -9.44
CA SER A 525 3.80 -18.55 -10.65
C SER A 525 4.84 -18.62 -11.76
N THR A 526 4.38 -18.47 -13.02
CA THR A 526 5.27 -18.48 -14.20
C THR A 526 6.08 -19.78 -14.29
N ASN A 527 5.39 -20.91 -14.20
CA ASN A 527 5.96 -22.26 -14.33
C ASN A 527 5.19 -23.05 -15.42
N ARG A 528 5.34 -24.38 -15.44
CA ARG A 528 4.67 -25.27 -16.39
C ARG A 528 3.81 -26.33 -15.68
N LEU A 529 3.34 -26.02 -14.47
CA LEU A 529 2.57 -26.94 -13.63
C LEU A 529 1.19 -27.20 -14.23
N THR A 530 0.75 -28.46 -14.14
CA THR A 530 -0.60 -28.90 -14.54
C THR A 530 -1.44 -29.40 -13.38
N ASP A 531 -0.81 -29.85 -12.28
CA ASP A 531 -1.45 -30.30 -11.05
C ASP A 531 -0.53 -30.08 -9.83
N LEU A 532 -1.05 -30.31 -8.62
CA LEU A 532 -0.32 -30.25 -7.35
C LEU A 532 -0.40 -31.60 -6.61
N PRO A 533 0.64 -31.98 -5.84
CA PRO A 533 0.66 -33.23 -5.09
C PRO A 533 -0.36 -33.23 -3.95
N SER A 534 -0.95 -34.39 -3.65
CA SER A 534 -1.95 -34.55 -2.56
C SER A 534 -1.39 -34.21 -1.19
N GLU A 535 -0.10 -34.41 -0.97
CA GLU A 535 0.61 -34.14 0.29
C GLU A 535 0.60 -32.66 0.66
N LEU A 536 0.31 -31.76 -0.29
CA LEU A 536 0.15 -30.33 -0.03
C LEU A 536 -0.98 -30.05 0.99
N SER A 537 -1.98 -30.93 1.12
CA SER A 537 -3.04 -30.80 2.14
C SER A 537 -2.51 -30.88 3.58
N SER A 538 -1.28 -31.38 3.78
CA SER A 538 -0.62 -31.41 5.09
C SER A 538 -0.18 -30.02 5.58
N LEU A 539 -0.23 -28.99 4.73
CA LEU A 539 0.19 -27.62 5.05
C LEU A 539 -0.93 -26.87 5.77
N GLU A 540 -1.06 -27.08 7.07
CA GLU A 540 -2.16 -26.53 7.87
C GLU A 540 -2.12 -24.99 8.03
N HIS A 541 -0.95 -24.39 7.81
CA HIS A 541 -0.71 -22.95 7.95
C HIS A 541 -0.66 -22.18 6.62
N LEU A 542 -0.83 -22.86 5.48
CA LEU A 542 -0.71 -22.20 4.18
C LEU A 542 -1.88 -21.24 3.97
N GLN A 543 -1.56 -19.95 3.82
CA GLN A 543 -2.53 -18.86 3.69
C GLN A 543 -2.61 -18.35 2.26
N ILE A 544 -1.49 -18.32 1.56
CA ILE A 544 -1.39 -17.73 0.22
C ILE A 544 -0.70 -18.71 -0.71
N ILE A 545 -1.33 -18.98 -1.85
CA ILE A 545 -0.72 -19.71 -2.93
C ILE A 545 -0.87 -18.96 -4.25
N ASN A 546 0.26 -18.78 -4.94
CA ASN A 546 0.30 -18.17 -6.26
C ASN A 546 0.62 -19.22 -7.32
N LEU A 547 -0.38 -19.54 -8.14
CA LEU A 547 -0.35 -20.50 -9.24
C LEU A 547 -0.47 -19.82 -10.60
N SER A 548 -0.34 -18.50 -10.65
CA SER A 548 -0.56 -17.69 -11.85
C SER A 548 0.39 -18.08 -12.99
N MET A 549 -0.02 -17.90 -14.25
CA MET A 549 0.83 -18.18 -15.42
C MET A 549 1.39 -19.62 -15.45
N ASN A 550 0.52 -20.61 -15.28
CA ASN A 550 0.84 -22.04 -15.37
C ASN A 550 0.01 -22.73 -16.48
N LYS A 551 -0.20 -24.05 -16.38
CA LYS A 551 -0.93 -24.88 -17.35
C LYS A 551 -2.09 -25.65 -16.68
N PHE A 552 -2.65 -25.13 -15.59
CA PHE A 552 -3.77 -25.77 -14.90
C PHE A 552 -5.05 -25.72 -15.76
N VAL A 553 -5.66 -26.89 -16.02
CA VAL A 553 -6.95 -27.02 -16.73
C VAL A 553 -8.14 -27.03 -15.76
N ARG A 554 -7.88 -27.37 -14.50
CA ARG A 554 -8.81 -27.32 -13.37
C ARG A 554 -8.04 -26.89 -12.13
N LEU A 555 -8.75 -26.33 -11.16
CA LEU A 555 -8.13 -25.97 -9.88
C LEU A 555 -7.82 -27.28 -9.11
N PRO A 556 -6.58 -27.53 -8.67
CA PRO A 556 -6.21 -28.76 -7.98
C PRO A 556 -7.07 -29.00 -6.73
N SER A 557 -7.62 -30.21 -6.59
CA SER A 557 -8.57 -30.51 -5.51
C SER A 557 -7.96 -30.37 -4.11
N VAL A 558 -6.65 -30.57 -4.00
CA VAL A 558 -5.88 -30.42 -2.76
C VAL A 558 -6.00 -29.02 -2.15
N LEU A 559 -6.24 -27.99 -2.96
CA LEU A 559 -6.42 -26.61 -2.46
C LEU A 559 -7.69 -26.46 -1.63
N TYR A 560 -8.72 -27.27 -1.90
CA TYR A 560 -9.98 -27.25 -1.15
C TYR A 560 -9.86 -27.93 0.22
N GLU A 561 -8.74 -28.59 0.51
CA GLU A 561 -8.47 -29.27 1.78
C GLU A 561 -7.64 -28.40 2.75
N LEU A 562 -7.11 -27.27 2.27
CA LEU A 562 -6.28 -26.36 3.06
C LEU A 562 -7.14 -25.55 4.05
N LYS A 563 -6.89 -25.75 5.34
CA LYS A 563 -7.71 -25.20 6.44
C LYS A 563 -7.59 -23.69 6.64
N GLN A 564 -6.48 -23.09 6.22
CA GLN A 564 -6.17 -21.67 6.46
C GLN A 564 -6.00 -20.86 5.17
N ILE A 565 -6.33 -21.44 4.01
CA ILE A 565 -6.12 -20.76 2.73
C ILE A 565 -7.03 -19.52 2.63
N GLN A 566 -6.40 -18.38 2.40
CA GLN A 566 -7.03 -17.07 2.30
C GLN A 566 -6.94 -16.55 0.86
N GLU A 567 -5.80 -16.75 0.20
CA GLU A 567 -5.60 -16.22 -1.15
C GLU A 567 -5.18 -17.32 -2.12
N ILE A 568 -5.95 -17.43 -3.20
CA ILE A 568 -5.63 -18.29 -4.33
C ILE A 568 -5.52 -17.41 -5.56
N LEU A 569 -4.28 -17.27 -6.07
CA LEU A 569 -4.01 -16.57 -7.33
C LEU A 569 -3.78 -17.61 -8.42
N ALA A 570 -4.72 -17.75 -9.34
CA ALA A 570 -4.70 -18.72 -10.43
C ALA A 570 -4.98 -18.06 -11.79
N ASN A 571 -4.62 -16.77 -11.95
CA ASN A 571 -4.80 -16.07 -13.22
C ASN A 571 -3.87 -16.59 -14.31
N ASP A 572 -4.27 -16.35 -15.57
CA ASP A 572 -3.49 -16.72 -16.76
C ASP A 572 -3.17 -18.23 -16.81
N ASN A 573 -4.19 -19.05 -16.58
CA ASN A 573 -4.16 -20.51 -16.68
C ASN A 573 -5.12 -20.99 -17.79
N GLN A 574 -5.50 -22.27 -17.77
CA GLN A 574 -6.42 -22.88 -18.73
C GLN A 574 -7.67 -23.45 -18.03
N LEU A 575 -8.06 -22.90 -16.88
CA LEU A 575 -9.16 -23.41 -16.06
C LEU A 575 -10.47 -23.44 -16.85
N VAL A 576 -11.12 -24.60 -16.95
CA VAL A 576 -12.38 -24.77 -17.71
C VAL A 576 -13.62 -24.67 -16.82
N GLU A 577 -13.48 -25.10 -15.58
CA GLU A 577 -14.54 -25.10 -14.58
C GLU A 577 -13.99 -24.90 -13.17
N LEU A 578 -14.89 -24.57 -12.25
CA LEU A 578 -14.61 -24.45 -10.83
C LEU A 578 -15.51 -25.43 -10.06
N ASP A 579 -14.93 -26.20 -9.16
CA ASP A 579 -15.67 -27.17 -8.36
C ASP A 579 -16.47 -26.46 -7.25
N ALA A 580 -17.78 -26.47 -7.39
CA ALA A 580 -18.72 -25.89 -6.42
C ALA A 580 -18.58 -26.51 -5.02
N ASN A 581 -18.43 -27.84 -4.93
CA ASN A 581 -18.30 -28.53 -3.65
C ASN A 581 -16.96 -28.23 -2.98
N GLY A 582 -15.90 -28.15 -3.79
CA GLY A 582 -14.58 -27.72 -3.34
C GLY A 582 -14.58 -26.31 -2.75
N ILE A 583 -15.15 -25.34 -3.47
CA ILE A 583 -15.25 -23.94 -3.03
C ILE A 583 -15.99 -23.81 -1.70
N MET A 584 -17.06 -24.60 -1.50
CA MET A 584 -17.79 -24.61 -0.24
C MET A 584 -16.93 -24.99 0.96
N LYS A 585 -15.94 -25.88 0.80
CA LYS A 585 -15.02 -26.27 1.88
C LYS A 585 -14.13 -25.13 2.36
N ILE A 586 -13.75 -24.22 1.46
CA ILE A 586 -12.89 -23.06 1.74
C ILE A 586 -13.67 -21.74 1.86
N SER A 587 -15.01 -21.80 1.87
CA SER A 587 -15.88 -20.61 1.84
C SER A 587 -15.76 -19.72 3.09
N THR A 588 -15.34 -20.28 4.22
CA THR A 588 -15.17 -19.55 5.49
C THR A 588 -13.79 -18.91 5.65
N THR A 589 -12.83 -19.20 4.76
CA THR A 589 -11.44 -18.72 4.86
C THR A 589 -11.03 -17.91 3.64
N LEU A 590 -11.54 -18.26 2.46
CA LEU A 590 -11.15 -17.65 1.19
C LEU A 590 -11.55 -16.17 1.13
N CYS A 591 -10.56 -15.36 0.82
CA CYS A 591 -10.54 -13.91 0.99
C CYS A 591 -10.25 -13.18 -0.32
N THR A 592 -9.31 -13.72 -1.10
CA THR A 592 -8.94 -13.28 -2.44
C THR A 592 -8.95 -14.50 -3.35
N PHE A 593 -9.68 -14.41 -4.45
CA PHE A 593 -9.70 -15.45 -5.47
C PHE A 593 -9.53 -14.82 -6.84
N ASN A 594 -8.38 -15.05 -7.46
CA ASN A 594 -8.08 -14.53 -8.78
C ASN A 594 -8.02 -15.67 -9.79
N VAL A 595 -9.01 -15.72 -10.68
CA VAL A 595 -9.09 -16.68 -11.79
C VAL A 595 -9.22 -15.96 -13.13
N ARG A 596 -8.68 -14.75 -13.21
CA ARG A 596 -8.63 -13.94 -14.42
C ARG A 596 -7.95 -14.68 -15.58
N ASN A 597 -8.37 -14.40 -16.81
CA ASN A 597 -7.74 -14.91 -18.04
C ASN A 597 -7.63 -16.45 -18.03
N ASN A 598 -8.78 -17.10 -17.93
CA ASN A 598 -8.93 -18.56 -17.97
C ASN A 598 -10.02 -18.93 -19.00
N ASN A 599 -10.38 -20.21 -19.08
CA ASN A 599 -11.39 -20.75 -20.00
C ASN A 599 -12.71 -21.13 -19.29
N ILE A 600 -13.02 -20.49 -18.16
CA ILE A 600 -14.15 -20.87 -17.30
C ILE A 600 -15.48 -20.59 -18.02
N GLN A 601 -16.28 -21.63 -18.23
CA GLN A 601 -17.54 -21.55 -18.98
C GLN A 601 -18.73 -21.06 -18.16
N ARG A 602 -18.73 -21.33 -16.85
CA ARG A 602 -19.76 -20.91 -15.90
C ARG A 602 -19.13 -20.70 -14.53
N LEU A 603 -19.54 -19.64 -13.84
CA LEU A 603 -19.19 -19.45 -12.43
C LEU A 603 -20.18 -20.20 -11.53
N PRO A 604 -19.70 -20.97 -10.54
CA PRO A 604 -20.56 -21.63 -9.57
C PRO A 604 -21.22 -20.59 -8.64
N PRO A 605 -22.55 -20.59 -8.47
CA PRO A 605 -23.25 -19.69 -7.57
C PRO A 605 -22.79 -19.78 -6.10
N GLU A 606 -22.21 -20.92 -5.71
CA GLU A 606 -21.63 -21.20 -4.39
C GLU A 606 -20.54 -20.21 -3.97
N LEU A 607 -19.86 -19.56 -4.93
CA LEU A 607 -18.93 -18.46 -4.63
C LEU A 607 -19.59 -17.33 -3.82
N SER A 608 -20.91 -17.13 -3.96
CA SER A 608 -21.66 -16.13 -3.18
C SER A 608 -21.76 -16.48 -1.68
N LYS A 609 -21.50 -17.73 -1.30
CA LYS A 609 -21.45 -18.21 0.08
C LYS A 609 -20.08 -18.01 0.73
N CYS A 610 -19.06 -17.61 -0.03
CA CYS A 610 -17.76 -17.24 0.52
C CYS A 610 -17.85 -15.87 1.22
N THR A 611 -18.25 -15.88 2.50
CA THR A 611 -18.57 -14.65 3.26
C THR A 611 -17.38 -13.71 3.47
N LEU A 612 -16.15 -14.23 3.43
CA LEU A 612 -14.92 -13.43 3.60
C LEU A 612 -14.31 -12.96 2.25
N LEU A 613 -14.88 -13.39 1.12
CA LEU A 613 -14.34 -13.10 -0.21
C LEU A 613 -14.56 -11.62 -0.56
N LYS A 614 -13.48 -10.83 -0.56
CA LYS A 614 -13.53 -9.39 -0.90
C LYS A 614 -12.99 -9.09 -2.29
N SER A 615 -12.07 -9.91 -2.77
CA SER A 615 -11.47 -9.75 -4.09
C SER A 615 -11.77 -11.00 -4.93
N LEU A 616 -12.58 -10.84 -5.97
CA LEU A 616 -12.88 -11.87 -6.95
C LEU A 616 -12.61 -11.29 -8.35
N ASP A 617 -11.49 -11.69 -8.95
CA ASP A 617 -11.20 -11.35 -10.35
C ASP A 617 -11.46 -12.55 -11.25
N VAL A 618 -12.47 -12.42 -12.09
CA VAL A 618 -12.96 -13.44 -13.04
C VAL A 618 -12.91 -12.92 -14.48
N ALA A 619 -12.33 -11.74 -14.71
CA ALA A 619 -12.32 -11.12 -16.03
C ALA A 619 -11.50 -11.95 -17.03
N GLY A 620 -11.80 -11.82 -18.33
CA GLY A 620 -11.08 -12.54 -19.38
C GLY A 620 -11.43 -14.03 -19.51
N ASN A 621 -12.58 -14.45 -18.96
CA ASN A 621 -13.14 -15.80 -19.13
C ASN A 621 -14.30 -15.81 -20.15
N PRO A 622 -14.60 -16.97 -20.78
CA PRO A 622 -15.61 -17.08 -21.84
C PRO A 622 -17.07 -17.18 -21.37
N PHE A 623 -17.34 -17.26 -20.05
CA PHE A 623 -18.71 -17.34 -19.54
C PHE A 623 -19.58 -16.14 -19.98
N LYS A 624 -20.87 -16.38 -20.23
CA LYS A 624 -21.82 -15.32 -20.65
C LYS A 624 -22.37 -14.49 -19.49
N LEU A 625 -22.45 -15.09 -18.31
CA LEU A 625 -22.96 -14.48 -17.08
C LEU A 625 -21.99 -14.77 -15.94
N PRO A 626 -21.67 -13.79 -15.07
CA PRO A 626 -22.11 -12.39 -15.09
C PRO A 626 -21.63 -11.61 -16.32
N ARG A 627 -22.41 -10.62 -16.78
CA ARG A 627 -22.03 -9.80 -17.94
C ARG A 627 -20.77 -8.98 -17.62
N PRO A 628 -19.94 -8.60 -18.62
CA PRO A 628 -18.76 -7.77 -18.40
C PRO A 628 -19.02 -6.47 -17.63
N ALA A 629 -20.19 -5.84 -17.84
CA ALA A 629 -20.59 -4.65 -17.09
C ALA A 629 -20.80 -4.92 -15.59
N THR A 630 -21.26 -6.12 -15.21
CA THR A 630 -21.36 -6.54 -13.81
C THR A 630 -19.98 -6.83 -13.24
N ILE A 631 -19.10 -7.47 -14.00
CA ILE A 631 -17.71 -7.72 -13.60
C ILE A 631 -16.97 -6.39 -13.32
N ALA A 632 -17.16 -5.38 -14.19
CA ALA A 632 -16.54 -4.07 -14.05
C ALA A 632 -16.99 -3.30 -12.80
N LYS A 633 -18.16 -3.63 -12.23
CA LYS A 633 -18.62 -3.06 -10.95
C LYS A 633 -17.92 -3.66 -9.73
N GLY A 634 -17.08 -4.68 -9.91
CA GLY A 634 -16.25 -5.29 -8.87
C GLY A 634 -16.90 -6.48 -8.15
N THR A 635 -16.16 -7.02 -7.18
CA THR A 635 -16.49 -8.27 -6.47
C THR A 635 -17.92 -8.33 -5.95
N GLN A 636 -18.41 -7.27 -5.29
CA GLN A 636 -19.73 -7.29 -4.66
C GLN A 636 -20.87 -7.48 -5.67
N ALA A 637 -20.78 -6.80 -6.83
CA ALA A 637 -21.77 -6.94 -7.89
C ALA A 637 -21.76 -8.35 -8.51
N ILE A 638 -20.58 -8.99 -8.59
CA ILE A 638 -20.44 -10.38 -9.04
C ILE A 638 -21.10 -11.33 -8.03
N LEU A 639 -20.78 -11.18 -6.75
CA LEU A 639 -21.33 -12.04 -5.69
C LEU A 639 -22.85 -11.88 -5.53
N GLU A 640 -23.38 -10.67 -5.66
CA GLU A 640 -24.83 -10.41 -5.66
C GLU A 640 -25.51 -11.08 -6.85
N HIS A 641 -24.94 -10.96 -8.06
CA HIS A 641 -25.46 -11.66 -9.23
C HIS A 641 -25.49 -13.18 -9.04
N LEU A 642 -24.43 -13.76 -8.46
CA LEU A 642 -24.37 -15.19 -8.16
C LEU A 642 -25.35 -15.59 -7.06
N ARG A 643 -25.58 -14.74 -6.06
CA ARG A 643 -26.56 -14.99 -4.98
C ARG A 643 -27.99 -15.07 -5.54
N ASN A 644 -28.34 -14.21 -6.49
CA ASN A 644 -29.67 -14.24 -7.11
C ASN A 644 -29.92 -15.54 -7.90
N GLN A 645 -28.88 -16.19 -8.42
CA GLN A 645 -28.99 -17.50 -9.08
C GLN A 645 -29.21 -18.68 -8.12
N LEU A 646 -29.09 -18.48 -6.81
CA LEU A 646 -29.39 -19.51 -5.80
C LEU A 646 -30.84 -19.42 -5.27
N ILE A 647 -31.54 -18.33 -5.58
CA ILE A 647 -32.90 -18.02 -5.08
C ILE A 647 -33.96 -18.42 -6.13
N GLU A 648 -33.58 -18.50 -7.41
CA GLU A 648 -34.32 -19.17 -8.49
C GLU A 648 -34.03 -20.68 -8.49
#